data_AF-A0A0G4IKI3-F1
#
_entry.id   AF-A0A0G4IKI3-F1
#
_cell.length_a   1.000
_cell.length_b   1.000
_cell.length_c   1.000
_cell.angle_alpha   90.00
_cell.angle_beta   90.00
_cell.angle_gamma   90.00
#
_symmetry.space_group_name_H-M   'P 1'
#
loop_
_entity.id
_entity.type
_entity.pdbx_description
1 polymer ?
#
loop_
_entity_poly.entity_id
_entity_poly.type
_entity_poly.pdbx_seq_one_letter_code
_entity_poly.pdbx_strand_id
1 'polypeptide(L)'
;MGDAAMDAGAFKARLAKLYALWKREPELFGGADVLVVVNGKADPDVIFRKTFALQLWLTGYELNDCAFLFTKNAMHVLSTKKKISMMGALVESSPVPLKLTSLSKDAKEIPSQISLFLKEISATSSSSSDERQVTIGMIVKEPPTAGPLAGIPDKIKTIPNSAIADSALGFSTAMASRDDKELDLVRNAAACSDLALQSQILPTIESSLDEGVSVTHEKLAEDADHLFSDGDEAQLSKLFKENKLDLDVGEVESCFTPIVQSGGEYNLKPSAFSSSESLSPDCIIVATGIRYSTYCSSVARTYMINPDKSLDTAYNVLLQVRDACLETMRVGAKASTVWAAATTAIKASPKASSLLPVFTRNCGFLTGQEYRDSAFILNSQNENRLRANMVFILSVGFSQLKFKGKSAALLLSDTVVVVESGPAQLLTKSKCKLKDVSYFLDAEDDGVDDVDVAAMIIDGDSSAGPRTRSSRASMANKGSAQQQQEKEEKRKRAQQELAERKLQLAVQKYSTGQDREIAPSSVERSRNAVIKAYATVRDYPRDVIPNQIYVDTQAECVLFPVNGRVLPVHVTFIKSVTKHEQGDFTYLRVNLTAPGTAQAAAALPAYADQTKVFIKELSFRSADERNLNKTLRLVKELHKRIAQREKEQTDRASLVMQAPLKLNRDPRHDFKLRDLQMRPSIGGKKETGTLSTHVNGLLFTSRSTKLEFLYSNIKHAFFQPCDNTISVILHFELHSPIMCNKKRTNFVQVYVDVIEASQDVGGQKRGYYDRDGIQEEQNERIRRNRFNEKFREFARNVEDTVAALDPEHKFEFDIPYREIMFPGVPNKTNVNIIPTVHALVALDDNPPFVMFLDEVEIAYFERVQFSLKNFDLVFVFKDFDRPVVKIRSIPREHLDSIQQYLTESDIVYYVGKVNLLWPSILKTVKEDAAYFFTEQGGWASVLGGETDEDEEEEQESEYEEDESAESEDESSEEYESAEMSDEEESDYEDEEEGPSWEELEEAAMREEQEKVARTGRKPDDDDDEDRRPSKKARSRK
;
A
#
# COMPACT_ATOMS: atom_id res chain seq x y z
N MET A 1 4.54 26.53 -3.55
CA MET A 1 4.53 26.59 -5.03
C MET A 1 4.65 28.05 -5.42
N GLY A 2 5.83 28.48 -5.88
CA GLY A 2 5.97 29.79 -6.55
C GLY A 2 5.10 29.83 -7.80
N ASP A 3 4.83 31.04 -8.30
CA ASP A 3 4.01 31.29 -9.49
C ASP A 3 4.56 30.55 -10.73
N ALA A 4 4.10 29.31 -10.92
CA ALA A 4 4.46 28.47 -12.05
C ALA A 4 3.67 28.95 -13.27
N ALA A 5 4.33 29.69 -14.16
CA ALA A 5 3.72 30.27 -15.35
C ALA A 5 3.62 29.23 -16.49
N MET A 6 2.45 29.15 -17.15
CA MET A 6 2.26 28.32 -18.35
C MET A 6 2.95 28.97 -19.57
N ASP A 7 3.59 28.17 -20.44
CA ASP A 7 4.23 28.68 -21.68
C ASP A 7 3.15 29.08 -22.71
N ALA A 8 2.81 30.36 -22.73
CA ALA A 8 1.80 30.92 -23.61
C ALA A 8 2.14 30.79 -25.11
N GLY A 9 3.43 30.77 -25.45
CA GLY A 9 3.91 30.59 -26.82
C GLY A 9 3.67 29.16 -27.31
N ALA A 10 4.05 28.17 -26.49
CA ALA A 10 3.80 26.76 -26.76
C ALA A 10 2.30 26.46 -26.85
N PHE A 11 1.49 26.95 -25.90
CA PHE A 11 0.04 26.80 -25.92
C PHE A 11 -0.58 27.34 -27.22
N LYS A 12 -0.19 28.54 -27.64
CA LYS A 12 -0.67 29.16 -28.89
C LYS A 12 -0.36 28.31 -30.11
N ALA A 13 0.89 27.86 -30.25
CA ALA A 13 1.34 27.08 -31.41
C ALA A 13 0.65 25.71 -31.46
N ARG A 14 0.56 25.02 -30.33
CA ARG A 14 -0.03 23.67 -30.22
C ARG A 14 -1.54 23.69 -30.40
N LEU A 15 -2.23 24.68 -29.82
CA LEU A 15 -3.67 24.86 -30.04
C LEU A 15 -3.97 25.20 -31.51
N ALA A 16 -3.17 26.08 -32.14
CA ALA A 16 -3.32 26.38 -33.57
C ALA A 16 -3.11 25.14 -34.45
N LYS A 17 -2.13 24.28 -34.10
CA LYS A 17 -1.87 22.99 -34.78
C LYS A 17 -3.07 22.05 -34.68
N LEU A 18 -3.67 21.92 -33.48
CA LEU A 18 -4.87 21.10 -33.25
C LEU A 18 -6.06 21.58 -34.11
N TYR A 19 -6.38 22.88 -34.07
CA TYR A 19 -7.47 23.45 -34.86
C TYR A 19 -7.24 23.35 -36.37
N ALA A 20 -6.00 23.56 -36.83
CA ALA A 20 -5.65 23.42 -38.24
C ALA A 20 -5.82 21.97 -38.73
N LEU A 21 -5.42 20.98 -37.93
CA LEU A 21 -5.61 19.58 -38.26
C LEU A 21 -7.10 19.21 -38.26
N TRP A 22 -7.84 19.60 -37.22
CA TRP A 22 -9.28 19.33 -37.10
C TRP A 22 -10.07 19.90 -38.28
N LYS A 23 -9.71 21.11 -38.74
CA LYS A 23 -10.31 21.72 -39.94
C LYS A 23 -9.93 21.02 -41.24
N ARG A 24 -8.69 20.53 -41.37
CA ARG A 24 -8.17 19.92 -42.60
C ARG A 24 -8.64 18.47 -42.78
N GLU A 25 -8.68 17.71 -41.70
CA GLU A 25 -8.93 16.26 -41.68
C GLU A 25 -9.97 15.93 -40.59
N PRO A 26 -11.24 16.35 -40.75
CA PRO A 26 -12.27 16.14 -39.73
C PRO A 26 -12.59 14.66 -39.48
N GLU A 27 -12.35 13.79 -40.47
CA GLU A 27 -12.54 12.33 -40.35
C GLU A 27 -11.66 11.70 -39.27
N LEU A 28 -10.46 12.26 -39.00
CA LEU A 28 -9.60 11.77 -37.91
C LEU A 28 -10.21 11.99 -36.53
N PHE A 29 -11.14 12.93 -36.43
CA PHE A 29 -11.90 13.25 -35.22
C PHE A 29 -13.32 12.67 -35.29
N GLY A 30 -13.54 11.64 -36.11
CA GLY A 30 -14.85 11.02 -36.29
C GLY A 30 -15.90 11.95 -36.89
N GLY A 31 -15.49 12.99 -37.62
CA GLY A 31 -16.40 13.99 -38.18
C GLY A 31 -16.97 14.98 -37.16
N ALA A 32 -16.36 15.08 -35.97
CA ALA A 32 -16.85 15.91 -34.88
C ALA A 32 -16.95 17.41 -35.21
N ASP A 33 -18.07 18.01 -34.83
CA ASP A 33 -18.34 19.46 -34.89
C ASP A 33 -17.85 20.21 -33.64
N VAL A 34 -17.79 19.51 -32.50
CA VAL A 34 -17.19 19.96 -31.24
C VAL A 34 -16.34 18.84 -30.63
N LEU A 35 -15.27 19.19 -29.92
CA LEU A 35 -14.43 18.21 -29.22
C LEU A 35 -14.53 18.42 -27.71
N VAL A 36 -14.69 17.35 -26.95
CA VAL A 36 -14.77 17.38 -25.49
C VAL A 36 -13.72 16.45 -24.90
N VAL A 37 -12.91 16.98 -23.97
CA VAL A 37 -11.91 16.24 -23.22
C VAL A 37 -12.11 16.52 -21.75
N VAL A 38 -12.38 15.48 -20.96
CA VAL A 38 -12.71 15.60 -19.54
C VAL A 38 -11.72 14.80 -18.73
N ASN A 39 -11.05 15.50 -17.82
CA ASN A 39 -10.19 14.88 -16.84
C ASN A 39 -10.85 14.92 -15.46
N GLY A 40 -10.95 13.75 -14.82
CA GLY A 40 -11.53 13.56 -13.50
C GLY A 40 -10.51 13.77 -12.38
N LYS A 41 -10.75 13.11 -11.24
CA LYS A 41 -9.79 13.05 -10.14
C LYS A 41 -8.55 12.24 -10.57
N ALA A 42 -7.38 12.64 -10.07
CA ALA A 42 -6.16 11.86 -10.25
C ALA A 42 -6.33 10.44 -9.71
N ASP A 43 -5.85 9.49 -10.49
CA ASP A 43 -5.73 8.09 -10.16
C ASP A 43 -4.24 7.75 -10.14
N PRO A 44 -3.61 7.56 -8.96
CA PRO A 44 -2.17 7.38 -8.85
C PRO A 44 -1.67 6.12 -9.57
N ASP A 45 -2.56 5.14 -9.81
CA ASP A 45 -2.22 3.88 -10.45
C ASP A 45 -2.23 3.98 -11.99
N VAL A 46 -2.74 5.08 -12.57
CA VAL A 46 -2.86 5.27 -14.03
C VAL A 46 -2.08 6.49 -14.50
N ILE A 47 -0.81 6.26 -14.84
CA ILE A 47 0.15 7.30 -15.22
C ILE A 47 -0.07 7.79 -16.67
N PHE A 48 -0.46 6.90 -17.59
CA PHE A 48 -0.60 7.23 -19.01
C PHE A 48 -2.07 7.22 -19.46
N ARG A 49 -2.62 8.42 -19.69
CA ARG A 49 -3.89 8.64 -20.38
C ARG A 49 -3.72 9.66 -21.48
N LYS A 50 -4.40 9.49 -22.60
CA LYS A 50 -4.41 10.45 -23.71
C LYS A 50 -4.96 11.80 -23.28
N THR A 51 -5.94 11.77 -22.40
CA THR A 51 -6.52 12.96 -21.77
C THR A 51 -5.44 13.78 -21.04
N PHE A 52 -4.61 13.13 -20.21
CA PHE A 52 -3.51 13.80 -19.51
C PHE A 52 -2.44 14.29 -20.48
N ALA A 53 -2.05 13.46 -21.44
CA ALA A 53 -1.06 13.82 -22.45
C ALA A 53 -1.47 15.07 -23.25
N LEU A 54 -2.74 15.19 -23.62
CA LEU A 54 -3.26 16.38 -24.30
C LEU A 54 -3.21 17.63 -23.39
N GLN A 55 -3.54 17.50 -22.11
CA GLN A 55 -3.48 18.61 -21.15
C GLN A 55 -2.05 19.08 -20.90
N LEU A 56 -1.12 18.14 -20.72
CA LEU A 56 0.32 18.39 -20.59
C LEU A 56 0.88 19.02 -21.87
N TRP A 57 0.52 18.49 -23.04
CA TRP A 57 0.96 19.04 -24.31
C TRP A 57 0.47 20.47 -24.51
N LEU A 58 -0.79 20.77 -24.20
CA LEU A 58 -1.31 22.13 -24.36
C LEU A 58 -0.78 23.10 -23.30
N THR A 59 -0.86 22.73 -22.02
CA THR A 59 -0.68 23.68 -20.91
C THR A 59 0.63 23.53 -20.15
N GLY A 60 1.33 22.40 -20.31
CA GLY A 60 2.52 22.05 -19.52
C GLY A 60 2.21 21.44 -18.15
N TYR A 61 0.93 21.31 -17.77
CA TYR A 61 0.51 20.80 -16.45
C TYR A 61 -0.56 19.73 -16.59
N GLU A 62 -0.54 18.78 -15.65
CA GLU A 62 -1.64 17.84 -15.45
C GLU A 62 -2.77 18.56 -14.69
N LEU A 63 -3.95 18.63 -15.31
CA LEU A 63 -5.08 19.39 -14.78
C LEU A 63 -6.23 18.45 -14.42
N ASN A 64 -6.20 17.91 -13.20
CA ASN A 64 -7.31 17.11 -12.65
C ASN A 64 -8.59 17.96 -12.52
N ASP A 65 -9.76 17.34 -12.46
CA ASP A 65 -11.07 18.05 -12.38
C ASP A 65 -11.15 19.23 -13.37
N CYS A 66 -10.83 18.96 -14.64
CA CYS A 66 -10.77 19.95 -15.70
C CYS A 66 -11.38 19.39 -16.98
N ALA A 67 -12.33 20.14 -17.56
CA ALA A 67 -12.91 19.83 -18.85
C ALA A 67 -12.56 20.90 -19.88
N PHE A 68 -12.12 20.45 -21.06
CA PHE A 68 -11.92 21.27 -22.25
C PHE A 68 -13.02 20.97 -23.26
N LEU A 69 -13.66 22.03 -23.76
CA LEU A 69 -14.62 21.98 -24.85
C LEU A 69 -14.10 22.88 -25.98
N PHE A 70 -13.80 22.28 -27.12
CA PHE A 70 -13.35 22.97 -28.32
C PHE A 70 -14.53 23.09 -29.29
N THR A 71 -14.87 24.32 -29.64
CA THR A 71 -15.82 24.65 -30.70
C THR A 71 -15.06 25.27 -31.87
N LYS A 72 -15.66 25.37 -33.06
CA LYS A 72 -15.00 26.01 -34.21
C LYS A 72 -14.54 27.46 -33.95
N ASN A 73 -15.15 28.14 -32.98
CA ASN A 73 -14.96 29.57 -32.72
C ASN A 73 -14.35 29.90 -31.36
N ALA A 74 -14.24 28.95 -30.44
CA ALA A 74 -13.76 29.19 -29.08
C ALA A 74 -13.34 27.90 -28.37
N MET A 75 -12.39 28.02 -27.44
CA MET A 75 -12.08 26.99 -26.45
C MET A 75 -12.70 27.38 -25.10
N HIS A 76 -13.46 26.47 -24.51
CA HIS A 76 -14.10 26.63 -23.21
C HIS A 76 -13.42 25.71 -22.21
N VAL A 77 -13.13 26.22 -21.02
CA VAL A 77 -12.51 25.47 -19.93
C VAL A 77 -13.37 25.57 -18.69
N LEU A 78 -13.70 24.43 -18.08
CA LEU A 78 -14.36 24.33 -16.79
C LEU A 78 -13.42 23.65 -15.79
N SER A 79 -12.98 24.38 -14.76
CA SER A 79 -12.15 23.81 -13.69
C SER A 79 -12.22 24.64 -12.40
N THR A 80 -11.46 24.27 -11.37
CA THR A 80 -11.42 24.98 -10.09
C THR A 80 -10.88 26.41 -10.25
N LYS A 81 -11.29 27.30 -9.35
CA LYS A 81 -10.85 28.72 -9.36
C LYS A 81 -9.33 28.90 -9.45
N LYS A 82 -8.55 28.04 -8.77
CA LYS A 82 -7.08 28.08 -8.81
C LYS A 82 -6.53 27.79 -10.22
N LYS A 83 -7.01 26.73 -10.87
CA LYS A 83 -6.59 26.33 -12.22
C LYS A 83 -7.00 27.37 -13.28
N ILE A 84 -8.21 27.91 -13.16
CA ILE A 84 -8.69 28.99 -14.00
C ILE A 84 -7.84 30.26 -13.85
N SER A 85 -7.41 30.59 -12.62
CA SER A 85 -6.49 31.71 -12.39
C SER A 85 -5.14 31.51 -13.08
N MET A 86 -4.58 30.30 -13.05
CA MET A 86 -3.32 29.98 -13.73
C MET A 86 -3.44 30.11 -15.26
N MET A 87 -4.56 29.66 -15.84
CA MET A 87 -4.83 29.75 -17.28
C MET A 87 -5.15 31.17 -17.75
N GLY A 88 -5.36 32.13 -16.84
CA GLY A 88 -5.65 33.52 -17.19
C GLY A 88 -4.58 34.15 -18.09
N ALA A 89 -3.30 33.79 -17.89
CA ALA A 89 -2.19 34.26 -18.73
C ALA A 89 -2.26 33.77 -20.19
N LEU A 90 -2.99 32.68 -20.46
CA LEU A 90 -3.12 32.10 -21.80
C LEU A 90 -4.19 32.80 -22.66
N VAL A 91 -5.09 33.58 -22.05
CA VAL A 91 -6.26 34.15 -22.72
C VAL A 91 -5.86 35.05 -23.89
N GLU A 92 -4.88 35.94 -23.69
CA GLU A 92 -4.41 36.87 -24.72
C GLU A 92 -3.63 36.19 -25.85
N SER A 93 -2.97 35.06 -25.54
CA SER A 93 -2.14 34.33 -26.50
C SER A 93 -2.91 33.29 -27.32
N SER A 94 -4.13 32.94 -26.89
CA SER A 94 -4.92 31.90 -27.54
C SER A 94 -5.29 32.26 -28.99
N PRO A 95 -5.08 31.35 -29.98
CA PRO A 95 -5.45 31.58 -31.38
C PRO A 95 -6.97 31.65 -31.61
N VAL A 96 -7.76 31.16 -30.65
CA VAL A 96 -9.23 31.28 -30.61
C VAL A 96 -9.65 31.85 -29.25
N PRO A 97 -10.79 32.55 -29.13
CA PRO A 97 -11.33 32.99 -27.85
C PRO A 97 -11.28 31.88 -26.78
N LEU A 98 -10.56 32.13 -25.68
CA LEU A 98 -10.44 31.21 -24.54
C LEU A 98 -11.40 31.67 -23.43
N LYS A 99 -12.46 30.90 -23.18
CA LYS A 99 -13.48 31.17 -22.16
C LYS A 99 -13.23 30.30 -20.93
N LEU A 100 -12.88 30.94 -19.82
CA LEU A 100 -12.53 30.26 -18.58
C LEU A 100 -13.69 30.35 -17.57
N THR A 101 -14.18 29.21 -17.09
CA THR A 101 -15.29 29.10 -16.12
C THR A 101 -14.83 28.40 -14.85
N SER A 102 -15.00 29.05 -13.69
CA SER A 102 -14.66 28.45 -12.40
C SER A 102 -15.79 27.60 -11.84
N LEU A 103 -15.47 26.35 -11.49
CA LEU A 103 -16.32 25.44 -10.76
C LEU A 103 -16.65 26.01 -9.37
N SER A 104 -17.90 25.93 -8.97
CA SER A 104 -18.36 26.30 -7.64
C SER A 104 -17.81 25.33 -6.58
N LYS A 105 -17.66 25.82 -5.35
CA LYS A 105 -17.37 24.96 -4.19
C LYS A 105 -18.63 24.27 -3.69
N ASP A 106 -19.81 24.78 -4.04
CA ASP A 106 -21.08 24.24 -3.59
C ASP A 106 -21.53 23.12 -4.54
N ALA A 107 -21.56 21.88 -4.03
CA ALA A 107 -21.88 20.68 -4.81
C ALA A 107 -23.25 20.77 -5.52
N LYS A 108 -24.20 21.54 -4.98
CA LYS A 108 -25.53 21.77 -5.56
C LYS A 108 -25.50 22.62 -6.85
N GLU A 109 -24.48 23.45 -7.02
CA GLU A 109 -24.34 24.33 -8.20
C GLU A 109 -23.56 23.64 -9.34
N ILE A 110 -22.77 22.62 -9.05
CA ILE A 110 -21.95 21.93 -10.04
C ILE A 110 -22.79 21.35 -11.19
N PRO A 111 -23.94 20.68 -10.96
CA PRO A 111 -24.77 20.16 -12.04
C PRO A 111 -25.27 21.25 -13.00
N SER A 112 -25.64 22.43 -12.50
CA SER A 112 -26.12 23.53 -13.33
C SER A 112 -25.00 24.18 -14.12
N GLN A 113 -23.80 24.31 -13.54
CA GLN A 113 -22.60 24.77 -14.24
C GLN A 113 -22.19 23.83 -15.37
N ILE A 114 -22.24 22.51 -15.14
CA ILE A 114 -22.00 21.52 -16.20
C ILE A 114 -23.04 21.66 -17.32
N SER A 115 -24.33 21.82 -16.98
CA SER A 115 -25.37 22.02 -17.98
C SER A 115 -25.16 23.31 -18.79
N LEU A 116 -24.70 24.39 -18.16
CA LEU A 116 -24.33 25.64 -18.86
C LEU A 116 -23.11 25.44 -19.78
N PHE A 117 -22.08 24.73 -19.31
CA PHE A 117 -20.90 24.40 -20.10
C PHE A 117 -21.26 23.59 -21.35
N LEU A 118 -22.15 22.60 -21.21
CA LEU A 118 -22.62 21.76 -22.32
C LEU A 118 -23.61 22.49 -23.25
N LYS A 119 -24.27 23.55 -22.80
CA LYS A 119 -25.18 24.36 -23.64
C LYS A 119 -24.45 25.01 -24.85
N GLU A 120 -23.14 25.21 -24.75
CA GLU A 120 -22.34 25.71 -25.86
C GLU A 120 -22.27 24.71 -27.04
N ILE A 121 -22.47 23.42 -26.77
CA ILE A 121 -22.60 22.39 -27.81
C ILE A 121 -23.89 22.61 -28.62
N SER A 122 -25.03 22.84 -27.94
CA SER A 122 -26.31 23.07 -28.62
C SER A 122 -26.42 24.45 -29.27
N ALA A 123 -25.68 25.45 -28.77
CA ALA A 123 -25.53 26.74 -29.45
C ALA A 123 -24.74 26.64 -30.77
N THR A 124 -23.92 25.59 -30.93
CA THR A 124 -23.21 25.33 -32.18
C THR A 124 -24.18 24.82 -33.26
N SER A 125 -25.21 24.06 -32.88
CA SER A 125 -26.26 23.52 -33.77
C SER A 125 -27.15 24.60 -34.42
N SER A 126 -27.45 25.69 -33.70
CA SER A 126 -28.42 26.72 -34.13
C SER A 126 -27.87 27.73 -35.15
N SER A 127 -26.59 27.62 -35.50
CA SER A 127 -25.91 28.50 -36.46
C SER A 127 -25.93 27.97 -37.91
N SER A 128 -26.35 26.72 -38.12
CA SER A 128 -26.58 26.13 -39.45
C SER A 128 -28.09 26.05 -39.73
N SER A 129 -28.52 26.51 -40.90
CA SER A 129 -29.91 26.53 -41.35
C SER A 129 -30.55 25.16 -41.66
N ASP A 130 -29.86 24.06 -41.37
CA ASP A 130 -30.31 22.69 -41.58
C ASP A 130 -30.43 21.97 -40.23
N GLU A 131 -31.44 21.11 -40.07
CA GLU A 131 -31.66 20.18 -38.94
C GLU A 131 -30.56 19.09 -38.86
N ARG A 132 -29.29 19.48 -38.92
CA ARG A 132 -28.16 18.55 -38.94
C ARG A 132 -27.83 18.10 -37.50
N GLN A 133 -27.73 16.79 -37.32
CA GLN A 133 -27.23 16.17 -36.07
C GLN A 133 -25.82 16.67 -35.75
N VAL A 134 -25.57 17.08 -34.50
CA VAL A 134 -24.24 17.55 -34.06
C VAL A 134 -23.39 16.39 -33.59
N THR A 135 -22.21 16.23 -34.19
CA THR A 135 -21.25 15.20 -33.78
C THR A 135 -20.30 15.74 -32.70
N ILE A 136 -20.21 15.05 -31.58
CA ILE A 136 -19.41 15.40 -30.41
C ILE A 136 -18.24 14.41 -30.32
N GLY A 137 -17.03 14.91 -30.56
CA GLY A 137 -15.81 14.13 -30.51
C GLY A 137 -15.29 13.98 -29.08
N MET A 138 -15.06 12.75 -28.64
CA MET A 138 -14.52 12.43 -27.31
C MET A 138 -13.45 11.36 -27.40
N ILE A 139 -12.66 11.18 -26.34
CA ILE A 139 -11.80 10.00 -26.18
C ILE A 139 -12.66 8.91 -25.51
N VAL A 140 -13.35 8.11 -26.32
CA VAL A 140 -14.43 7.23 -25.83
C VAL A 140 -13.91 6.12 -24.90
N LYS A 141 -12.68 5.65 -25.16
CA LYS A 141 -12.05 4.55 -24.41
C LYS A 141 -11.44 4.98 -23.05
N GLU A 142 -11.48 6.28 -22.72
CA GLU A 142 -10.91 6.82 -21.48
C GLU A 142 -11.92 7.73 -20.74
N PRO A 143 -13.09 7.22 -20.31
CA PRO A 143 -14.04 8.04 -19.57
C PRO A 143 -13.46 8.43 -18.19
N PRO A 144 -13.78 9.63 -17.66
CA PRO A 144 -13.44 9.99 -16.29
C PRO A 144 -14.20 9.10 -15.29
N THR A 145 -13.48 8.44 -14.38
CA THR A 145 -14.04 7.47 -13.42
C THR A 145 -14.48 8.10 -12.09
N ALA A 146 -13.92 9.26 -11.73
CA ALA A 146 -14.19 9.92 -10.45
C ALA A 146 -14.08 11.45 -10.54
N GLY A 147 -14.66 12.15 -9.56
CA GLY A 147 -14.59 13.61 -9.43
C GLY A 147 -15.86 14.34 -9.89
N PRO A 148 -15.98 15.65 -9.60
CA PRO A 148 -17.18 16.45 -9.87
C PRO A 148 -17.55 16.56 -11.35
N LEU A 149 -16.61 16.27 -12.27
CA LEU A 149 -16.82 16.31 -13.72
C LEU A 149 -17.05 14.92 -14.34
N ALA A 150 -17.04 13.84 -13.56
CA ALA A 150 -17.14 12.47 -14.07
C ALA A 150 -18.44 12.19 -14.83
N GLY A 151 -19.55 12.87 -14.47
CA GLY A 151 -20.84 12.71 -15.15
C GLY A 151 -21.01 13.48 -16.47
N ILE A 152 -19.97 14.18 -16.97
CA ILE A 152 -20.07 14.91 -18.24
C ILE A 152 -20.38 13.99 -19.44
N PRO A 153 -19.69 12.85 -19.64
CA PRO A 153 -19.99 11.94 -20.76
C PRO A 153 -21.45 11.47 -20.78
N ASP A 154 -22.03 11.16 -19.61
CA ASP A 154 -23.42 10.72 -19.54
C ASP A 154 -24.42 11.85 -19.81
N LYS A 155 -24.11 13.07 -19.36
CA LYS A 155 -24.89 14.25 -19.74
C LYS A 155 -24.79 14.61 -21.21
N ILE A 156 -23.69 14.28 -21.88
CA ILE A 156 -23.57 14.46 -23.34
C ILE A 156 -24.52 13.52 -24.08
N LYS A 157 -24.68 12.27 -23.62
CA LYS A 157 -25.60 11.29 -24.23
C LYS A 157 -27.07 11.74 -24.20
N THR A 158 -27.46 12.61 -23.26
CA THR A 158 -28.83 13.12 -23.15
C THR A 158 -29.10 14.36 -24.00
N ILE A 159 -28.11 14.89 -24.72
CA ILE A 159 -28.30 16.05 -25.60
C ILE A 159 -29.08 15.63 -26.85
N PRO A 160 -30.26 16.23 -27.12
CA PRO A 160 -31.07 15.86 -28.27
C PRO A 160 -30.37 16.20 -29.59
N ASN A 161 -30.58 15.37 -30.62
CA ASN A 161 -30.00 15.55 -31.95
C ASN A 161 -28.46 15.64 -31.95
N SER A 162 -27.80 14.83 -31.09
CA SER A 162 -26.35 14.70 -31.04
C SER A 162 -25.88 13.26 -31.26
N ALA A 163 -24.63 13.08 -31.65
CA ALA A 163 -23.96 11.78 -31.75
C ALA A 163 -22.56 11.87 -31.15
N ILE A 164 -22.09 10.82 -30.48
CA ILE A 164 -20.73 10.75 -29.95
C ILE A 164 -19.84 10.03 -30.96
N ALA A 165 -18.65 10.57 -31.21
CA ALA A 165 -17.65 9.95 -32.07
C ALA A 165 -16.29 9.86 -31.36
N ASP A 166 -15.53 8.79 -31.62
CA ASP A 166 -14.17 8.68 -31.09
C ASP A 166 -13.21 9.60 -31.85
N SER A 167 -12.52 10.47 -31.12
CA SER A 167 -11.56 11.45 -31.62
C SER A 167 -10.12 11.18 -31.17
N ALA A 168 -9.88 10.03 -30.52
CA ALA A 168 -8.56 9.68 -30.01
C ALA A 168 -7.46 9.70 -31.11
N LEU A 169 -7.78 9.24 -32.33
CA LEU A 169 -6.86 9.25 -33.47
C LEU A 169 -6.48 10.67 -33.89
N GLY A 170 -7.44 11.59 -33.94
CA GLY A 170 -7.21 12.99 -34.28
C GLY A 170 -6.31 13.69 -33.26
N PHE A 171 -6.55 13.48 -31.96
CA PHE A 171 -5.70 14.01 -30.89
C PHE A 171 -4.28 13.44 -30.96
N SER A 172 -4.14 12.12 -31.08
CA SER A 172 -2.83 11.46 -31.29
C SER A 172 -2.10 12.06 -32.49
N THR A 173 -2.79 12.21 -33.62
CA THR A 173 -2.20 12.77 -34.85
C THR A 173 -1.74 14.22 -34.68
N ALA A 174 -2.47 15.03 -33.91
CA ALA A 174 -2.08 16.41 -33.59
C ALA A 174 -0.81 16.45 -32.72
N MET A 175 -0.74 15.56 -31.73
CA MET A 175 0.39 15.47 -30.82
C MET A 175 1.60 14.77 -31.44
N ALA A 176 1.45 13.94 -32.47
CA ALA A 176 2.50 12.99 -32.88
C ALA A 176 3.88 13.57 -33.24
N SER A 177 3.94 14.72 -33.93
CA SER A 177 5.21 15.38 -34.27
C SER A 177 5.64 16.34 -33.16
N ARG A 178 6.86 16.15 -32.65
CA ARG A 178 7.51 16.95 -31.60
C ARG A 178 8.09 18.25 -32.16
N ASP A 179 7.97 19.33 -31.40
CA ASP A 179 8.76 20.54 -31.62
C ASP A 179 10.22 20.38 -31.12
N ASP A 180 11.09 21.35 -31.40
CA ASP A 180 12.51 21.23 -31.06
C ASP A 180 12.75 21.12 -29.55
N LYS A 181 11.96 21.83 -28.73
CA LYS A 181 12.05 21.73 -27.26
C LYS A 181 11.60 20.35 -26.79
N GLU A 182 10.50 19.83 -27.33
CA GLU A 182 10.02 18.48 -27.03
C GLU A 182 11.06 17.41 -27.41
N LEU A 183 11.75 17.59 -28.54
CA LEU A 183 12.82 16.69 -28.95
C LEU A 183 14.02 16.73 -28.00
N ASP A 184 14.39 17.90 -27.47
CA ASP A 184 15.44 18.01 -26.46
C ASP A 184 15.06 17.27 -25.16
N LEU A 185 13.80 17.40 -24.71
CA LEU A 185 13.32 16.66 -23.54
C LEU A 185 13.34 15.14 -23.76
N VAL A 186 12.93 14.67 -24.94
CA VAL A 186 13.02 13.25 -25.31
C VAL A 186 14.48 12.77 -25.37
N ARG A 187 15.42 13.59 -25.87
CA ARG A 187 16.85 13.26 -25.87
C ARG A 187 17.40 13.11 -24.45
N ASN A 188 16.98 13.99 -23.55
CA ASN A 188 17.34 13.92 -22.13
C ASN A 188 16.78 12.65 -21.49
N ALA A 189 15.50 12.34 -21.71
CA ALA A 189 14.89 11.10 -21.25
C ALA A 189 15.65 9.87 -21.77
N ALA A 190 15.98 9.84 -23.06
CA ALA A 190 16.72 8.73 -23.68
C ALA A 190 18.12 8.54 -23.07
N ALA A 191 18.82 9.64 -22.76
CA ALA A 191 20.10 9.59 -22.06
C ALA A 191 19.96 9.02 -20.64
N CYS A 192 18.90 9.38 -19.91
CA CYS A 192 18.61 8.80 -18.60
C CYS A 192 18.27 7.30 -18.69
N SER A 193 17.50 6.88 -19.70
CA SER A 193 17.18 5.46 -19.92
C SER A 193 18.43 4.63 -20.20
N ASP A 194 19.37 5.14 -21.02
CA ASP A 194 20.67 4.50 -21.23
C ASP A 194 21.49 4.45 -19.93
N LEU A 195 21.49 5.54 -19.16
CA LEU A 195 22.24 5.61 -17.90
C LEU A 195 21.72 4.59 -16.88
N ALA A 196 20.40 4.47 -16.71
CA ALA A 196 19.78 3.49 -15.82
C ALA A 196 20.21 2.06 -16.18
N LEU A 197 20.24 1.74 -17.47
CA LEU A 197 20.66 0.43 -17.95
C LEU A 197 22.17 0.21 -17.79
N GLN A 198 23.02 1.17 -18.17
CA GLN A 198 24.47 0.99 -18.25
C GLN A 198 25.22 1.20 -16.95
N SER A 199 24.72 2.06 -16.06
CA SER A 199 25.43 2.45 -14.84
C SER A 199 24.84 1.84 -13.57
N GLN A 200 23.65 1.25 -13.62
CA GLN A 200 23.00 0.66 -12.46
C GLN A 200 22.71 -0.83 -12.66
N ILE A 201 21.84 -1.16 -13.61
CA ILE A 201 21.38 -2.55 -13.77
C ILE A 201 22.49 -3.45 -14.30
N LEU A 202 23.16 -3.05 -15.40
CA LEU A 202 24.19 -3.90 -16.02
C LEU A 202 25.37 -4.19 -15.08
N PRO A 203 26.00 -3.19 -14.41
CA PRO A 203 27.11 -3.47 -13.49
C PRO A 203 26.70 -4.38 -12.32
N THR A 204 25.47 -4.26 -11.84
CA THR A 204 24.96 -5.11 -10.76
C THR A 204 24.73 -6.54 -11.24
N ILE A 205 24.25 -6.73 -12.47
CA ILE A 205 24.17 -8.04 -13.12
C ILE A 205 25.57 -8.66 -13.29
N GLU A 206 26.53 -7.90 -13.82
CA GLU A 206 27.92 -8.35 -13.99
C GLU A 206 28.52 -8.79 -12.65
N SER A 207 28.44 -7.95 -11.62
CA SER A 207 28.93 -8.25 -10.27
C SER A 207 28.24 -9.49 -9.67
N SER A 208 26.93 -9.62 -9.84
CA SER A 208 26.17 -10.77 -9.29
C SER A 208 26.56 -12.09 -9.97
N LEU A 209 26.79 -12.06 -11.29
CA LEU A 209 27.23 -13.23 -12.05
C LEU A 209 28.67 -13.62 -11.72
N ASP A 210 29.57 -12.65 -11.56
CA ASP A 210 30.99 -12.87 -11.24
C ASP A 210 31.18 -13.37 -9.80
N GLU A 211 30.44 -12.82 -8.84
CA GLU A 211 30.52 -13.20 -7.43
C GLU A 211 29.69 -14.44 -7.08
N GLY A 212 28.85 -14.92 -8.01
CA GLY A 212 27.92 -16.03 -7.77
C GLY A 212 26.83 -15.69 -6.75
N VAL A 213 26.50 -14.40 -6.60
CA VAL A 213 25.48 -13.92 -5.65
C VAL A 213 24.10 -14.03 -6.31
N SER A 214 23.19 -14.72 -5.63
CA SER A 214 21.80 -14.83 -6.08
C SER A 214 21.07 -13.52 -5.86
N VAL A 215 20.60 -12.90 -6.94
CA VAL A 215 19.75 -11.69 -6.92
C VAL A 215 18.51 -11.95 -7.75
N THR A 216 17.35 -11.47 -7.32
CA THR A 216 16.08 -11.63 -8.06
C THR A 216 15.95 -10.57 -9.16
N HIS A 217 15.18 -10.87 -10.21
CA HIS A 217 14.91 -9.88 -11.25
C HIS A 217 14.20 -8.64 -10.69
N GLU A 218 13.22 -8.86 -9.80
CA GLU A 218 12.48 -7.79 -9.12
C GLU A 218 13.41 -6.88 -8.32
N LYS A 219 14.35 -7.42 -7.54
CA LYS A 219 15.29 -6.60 -6.77
C LYS A 219 16.18 -5.72 -7.65
N LEU A 220 16.74 -6.28 -8.73
CA LEU A 220 17.53 -5.50 -9.71
C LEU A 220 16.73 -4.35 -10.33
N ALA A 221 15.44 -4.61 -10.59
CA ALA A 221 14.54 -3.63 -11.14
C ALA A 221 14.17 -2.54 -10.12
N GLU A 222 13.84 -2.92 -8.89
CA GLU A 222 13.50 -2.01 -7.79
C GLU A 222 14.66 -1.11 -7.39
N ASP A 223 15.88 -1.66 -7.26
CA ASP A 223 17.07 -0.88 -6.92
C ASP A 223 17.33 0.22 -7.96
N ALA A 224 17.11 -0.11 -9.24
CA ALA A 224 17.22 0.85 -10.33
C ALA A 224 16.05 1.85 -10.37
N ASP A 225 14.81 1.40 -10.14
CA ASP A 225 13.64 2.27 -10.10
C ASP A 225 13.72 3.29 -8.96
N HIS A 226 14.12 2.82 -7.77
CA HIS A 226 14.29 3.65 -6.59
C HIS A 226 15.25 4.80 -6.89
N LEU A 227 16.40 4.54 -7.53
CA LEU A 227 17.35 5.61 -7.86
C LEU A 227 16.78 6.69 -8.82
N PHE A 228 15.87 6.33 -9.73
CA PHE A 228 15.34 7.24 -10.75
C PHE A 228 13.94 7.82 -10.43
N SER A 229 13.25 7.30 -9.40
CA SER A 229 11.91 7.74 -9.00
C SER A 229 11.85 8.30 -7.58
N ASP A 230 12.38 7.58 -6.59
CA ASP A 230 12.18 7.85 -5.15
C ASP A 230 13.49 8.04 -4.35
N GLY A 231 14.62 8.08 -5.06
CA GLY A 231 15.95 7.86 -4.50
C GLY A 231 16.64 9.11 -3.98
N ASP A 232 17.84 8.91 -3.45
CA ASP A 232 18.70 9.99 -2.99
C ASP A 232 19.09 10.90 -4.17
N GLU A 233 18.48 12.08 -4.25
CA GLU A 233 18.77 13.11 -5.27
C GLU A 233 20.28 13.39 -5.39
N ALA A 234 21.05 13.24 -4.31
CA ALA A 234 22.50 13.42 -4.32
C ALA A 234 23.21 12.33 -5.13
N GLN A 235 22.75 11.07 -5.05
CA GLN A 235 23.30 9.95 -5.80
C GLN A 235 22.99 10.09 -7.30
N LEU A 236 21.75 10.44 -7.66
CA LEU A 236 21.37 10.66 -9.06
C LEU A 236 22.07 11.90 -9.64
N SER A 237 22.17 12.98 -8.85
CA SER A 237 22.97 14.18 -9.20
C SER A 237 24.44 13.85 -9.46
N LYS A 238 25.03 12.96 -8.64
CA LYS A 238 26.41 12.51 -8.83
C LYS A 238 26.57 11.72 -10.12
N LEU A 239 25.66 10.79 -10.40
CA LEU A 239 25.65 10.01 -11.65
C LEU A 239 25.51 10.91 -12.88
N PHE A 240 24.64 11.93 -12.84
CA PHE A 240 24.51 12.90 -13.92
C PHE A 240 25.81 13.67 -14.15
N LYS A 241 26.46 14.15 -13.09
CA LYS A 241 27.77 14.83 -13.20
C LYS A 241 28.87 13.94 -13.77
N GLU A 242 28.97 12.69 -13.31
CA GLU A 242 29.95 11.72 -13.80
C GLU A 242 29.77 11.42 -15.29
N ASN A 243 28.53 11.42 -15.76
CA ASN A 243 28.17 11.17 -17.16
C ASN A 243 27.99 12.44 -17.99
N LYS A 244 28.33 13.62 -17.43
CA LYS A 244 28.25 14.94 -18.08
C LYS A 244 26.85 15.27 -18.61
N LEU A 245 25.82 14.87 -17.86
CA LEU A 245 24.43 15.24 -18.08
C LEU A 245 24.10 16.44 -17.20
N ASP A 246 23.68 17.54 -17.82
CA ASP A 246 23.22 18.76 -17.15
C ASP A 246 21.69 18.75 -17.15
N LEU A 247 21.12 17.94 -16.24
CA LEU A 247 19.69 17.67 -16.14
C LEU A 247 19.21 17.93 -14.72
N ASP A 248 17.96 18.38 -14.59
CA ASP A 248 17.31 18.53 -13.30
C ASP A 248 16.85 17.16 -12.79
N VAL A 249 17.27 16.79 -11.58
CA VAL A 249 16.93 15.52 -10.98
C VAL A 249 15.45 15.45 -10.60
N GLY A 250 14.83 16.57 -10.23
CA GLY A 250 13.42 16.63 -9.86
C GLY A 250 12.44 16.48 -11.04
N GLU A 251 12.96 16.45 -12.28
CA GLU A 251 12.19 16.29 -13.51
C GLU A 251 12.26 14.86 -14.06
N VAL A 252 12.90 13.93 -13.33
CA VAL A 252 13.12 12.53 -13.74
C VAL A 252 12.11 11.63 -13.05
N GLU A 253 11.45 10.78 -13.81
CA GLU A 253 10.51 9.76 -13.32
C GLU A 253 10.68 8.46 -14.13
N SER A 254 10.39 7.29 -13.57
CA SER A 254 10.29 6.06 -14.37
C SER A 254 9.01 6.03 -15.21
N CYS A 255 9.12 5.58 -16.46
CA CYS A 255 7.95 5.26 -17.29
C CYS A 255 7.25 3.98 -16.80
N PHE A 256 8.06 3.02 -16.35
CA PHE A 256 7.66 1.75 -15.76
C PHE A 256 8.87 1.25 -14.97
N THR A 257 8.63 0.50 -13.90
CA THR A 257 9.70 -0.18 -13.17
C THR A 257 10.51 -1.05 -14.15
N PRO A 258 11.85 -0.96 -14.17
CA PRO A 258 12.67 -1.69 -15.13
C PRO A 258 12.32 -3.18 -15.21
N ILE A 259 12.46 -3.76 -16.40
CA ILE A 259 12.08 -5.15 -16.66
C ILE A 259 13.36 -5.95 -16.84
N VAL A 260 13.60 -6.90 -15.95
CA VAL A 260 14.68 -7.88 -16.02
C VAL A 260 14.07 -9.28 -16.17
N GLN A 261 14.51 -10.05 -17.16
CA GLN A 261 14.00 -11.40 -17.42
C GLN A 261 15.15 -12.35 -17.78
N SER A 262 15.19 -13.52 -17.15
CA SER A 262 16.11 -14.61 -17.46
C SER A 262 15.53 -15.96 -17.02
N GLY A 263 16.23 -17.08 -17.25
CA GLY A 263 15.91 -18.36 -16.61
C GLY A 263 14.88 -19.23 -17.31
N GLY A 264 14.31 -18.79 -18.43
CA GLY A 264 13.38 -19.57 -19.27
C GLY A 264 12.02 -18.91 -19.52
N GLU A 265 11.66 -17.91 -18.72
CA GLU A 265 10.38 -17.22 -18.78
C GLU A 265 10.56 -15.81 -19.33
N TYR A 266 10.00 -15.57 -20.52
CA TYR A 266 10.15 -14.31 -21.22
C TYR A 266 8.82 -13.80 -21.73
N ASN A 267 8.55 -12.52 -21.44
CA ASN A 267 7.39 -11.80 -21.95
C ASN A 267 7.87 -10.50 -22.61
N LEU A 268 7.80 -10.46 -23.94
CA LEU A 268 8.24 -9.32 -24.74
C LEU A 268 7.17 -8.23 -24.92
N LYS A 269 6.03 -8.34 -24.23
CA LYS A 269 4.99 -7.30 -24.25
C LYS A 269 5.46 -6.10 -23.43
N PRO A 270 5.08 -4.86 -23.81
CA PRO A 270 5.38 -3.66 -23.00
C PRO A 270 4.75 -3.68 -21.60
N SER A 271 3.77 -4.55 -21.35
CA SER A 271 3.11 -4.76 -20.06
C SER A 271 3.79 -5.84 -19.20
N ALA A 272 4.99 -6.29 -19.60
CA ALA A 272 5.76 -7.24 -18.80
C ALA A 272 6.34 -6.57 -17.55
N PHE A 273 6.73 -7.38 -16.58
CA PHE A 273 7.30 -6.99 -15.30
C PHE A 273 8.49 -7.93 -15.01
N SER A 274 9.31 -7.55 -14.03
CA SER A 274 10.35 -8.41 -13.47
C SER A 274 9.74 -9.43 -12.51
N SER A 275 10.15 -10.69 -12.58
CA SER A 275 9.66 -11.74 -11.66
C SER A 275 10.49 -11.79 -10.36
N SER A 276 9.99 -12.48 -9.34
CA SER A 276 10.74 -12.77 -8.11
C SER A 276 11.77 -13.89 -8.30
N GLU A 277 11.88 -14.47 -9.49
CA GLU A 277 12.87 -15.51 -9.80
C GLU A 277 14.30 -14.95 -9.76
N SER A 278 15.24 -15.83 -9.38
CA SER A 278 16.66 -15.49 -9.35
C SER A 278 17.25 -15.37 -10.74
N LEU A 279 18.15 -14.40 -10.91
CA LEU A 279 18.91 -14.17 -12.13
C LEU A 279 19.64 -15.46 -12.55
N SER A 280 19.45 -15.86 -13.80
CA SER A 280 20.06 -17.06 -14.37
C SER A 280 21.14 -16.69 -15.39
N PRO A 281 22.30 -17.40 -15.40
CA PRO A 281 23.38 -17.17 -16.36
C PRO A 281 23.03 -17.78 -17.74
N ASP A 282 21.96 -17.28 -18.37
CA ASP A 282 21.51 -17.68 -19.70
C ASP A 282 21.33 -16.49 -20.67
N CYS A 283 20.10 -16.09 -20.95
CA CYS A 283 19.74 -14.99 -21.83
C CYS A 283 19.00 -13.96 -20.98
N ILE A 284 19.61 -12.82 -20.72
CA ILE A 284 19.10 -11.82 -19.78
C ILE A 284 18.59 -10.64 -20.58
N ILE A 285 17.29 -10.39 -20.54
CA ILE A 285 16.67 -9.19 -21.12
C ILE A 285 16.56 -8.13 -20.04
N VAL A 286 17.04 -6.93 -20.34
CA VAL A 286 16.89 -5.74 -19.51
C VAL A 286 16.22 -4.65 -20.34
N ALA A 287 15.10 -4.12 -19.86
CA ALA A 287 14.44 -2.95 -20.43
C ALA A 287 14.27 -1.86 -19.37
N THR A 288 14.72 -0.65 -19.69
CA THR A 288 14.54 0.54 -18.87
C THR A 288 13.70 1.56 -19.64
N GLY A 289 12.94 2.38 -18.93
CA GLY A 289 12.20 3.48 -19.52
C GLY A 289 12.10 4.63 -18.54
N ILE A 290 12.73 5.75 -18.88
CA ILE A 290 12.74 6.97 -18.08
C ILE A 290 11.97 8.07 -18.81
N ARG A 291 11.25 8.85 -18.02
CA ARG A 291 10.50 10.04 -18.36
C ARG A 291 11.26 11.26 -17.84
N TYR A 292 11.50 12.25 -18.70
CA TYR A 292 12.11 13.52 -18.31
C TYR A 292 11.19 14.68 -18.66
N SER A 293 10.83 15.51 -17.68
CA SER A 293 9.83 16.59 -17.82
C SER A 293 8.59 16.13 -18.56
N THR A 294 8.06 14.98 -18.17
CA THR A 294 6.89 14.29 -18.73
C THR A 294 7.06 13.54 -20.06
N TYR A 295 8.21 13.60 -20.74
CA TYR A 295 8.43 12.89 -22.02
C TYR A 295 9.13 11.54 -21.82
N CYS A 296 8.51 10.49 -22.35
CA CYS A 296 8.96 9.12 -22.23
C CYS A 296 10.08 8.77 -23.21
N SER A 297 10.91 7.83 -22.79
CA SER A 297 11.87 7.11 -23.62
C SER A 297 12.00 5.68 -23.09
N SER A 298 12.59 4.79 -23.88
CA SER A 298 12.92 3.43 -23.44
C SER A 298 14.05 2.83 -24.26
N VAL A 299 14.79 1.94 -23.60
CA VAL A 299 15.83 1.12 -24.20
C VAL A 299 15.75 -0.29 -23.66
N ALA A 300 15.96 -1.29 -24.51
CA ALA A 300 16.06 -2.69 -24.08
C ALA A 300 17.23 -3.39 -24.75
N ARG A 301 17.94 -4.20 -23.98
CA ARG A 301 19.09 -5.00 -24.42
C ARG A 301 18.92 -6.44 -23.96
N THR A 302 19.50 -7.35 -24.73
CA THR A 302 19.64 -8.75 -24.34
C THR A 302 21.11 -9.06 -24.18
N TYR A 303 21.49 -9.53 -23.00
CA TYR A 303 22.83 -10.00 -22.65
C TYR A 303 22.84 -11.52 -22.65
N MET A 304 23.83 -12.14 -23.27
CA MET A 304 23.88 -13.57 -23.49
C MET A 304 25.11 -14.17 -22.82
N ILE A 305 24.90 -15.12 -21.91
CA ILE A 305 25.97 -15.77 -21.15
C ILE A 305 26.29 -17.13 -21.76
N ASN A 306 27.52 -17.29 -22.26
CA ASN A 306 27.99 -18.46 -22.99
C ASN A 306 27.03 -18.84 -24.16
N PRO A 307 26.73 -17.91 -25.11
CA PRO A 307 25.82 -18.19 -26.22
C PRO A 307 26.36 -19.28 -27.15
N ASP A 308 25.46 -20.05 -27.75
CA ASP A 308 25.82 -20.95 -28.83
C ASP A 308 25.73 -20.23 -30.19
N LYS A 309 26.30 -20.85 -31.24
CA LYS A 309 26.22 -20.31 -32.61
C LYS A 309 24.77 -20.10 -33.07
N SER A 310 23.81 -20.82 -32.49
CA SER A 310 22.43 -20.71 -32.89
C SER A 310 21.83 -19.38 -32.44
N LEU A 311 22.07 -19.04 -31.17
CA LEU A 311 21.66 -17.79 -30.52
C LEU A 311 22.40 -16.59 -31.11
N ASP A 312 23.71 -16.69 -31.34
CA ASP A 312 24.50 -15.65 -32.03
C ASP A 312 23.92 -15.31 -33.41
N THR A 313 23.53 -16.34 -34.17
CA THR A 313 22.90 -16.14 -35.49
C THR A 313 21.55 -15.43 -35.34
N ALA A 314 20.73 -15.83 -34.36
CA ALA A 314 19.42 -15.21 -34.13
C ALA A 314 19.56 -13.74 -33.72
N TYR A 315 20.53 -13.41 -32.86
CA TYR A 315 20.81 -12.04 -32.45
C TYR A 315 21.33 -11.17 -33.61
N ASN A 316 22.21 -11.70 -34.45
CA ASN A 316 22.65 -10.99 -35.66
C ASN A 316 21.51 -10.70 -36.64
N VAL A 317 20.57 -11.65 -36.80
CA VAL A 317 19.35 -11.39 -37.58
C VAL A 317 18.51 -10.29 -36.93
N LEU A 318 18.39 -10.29 -35.60
CA LEU A 318 17.66 -9.24 -34.88
C LEU A 318 18.27 -7.85 -35.10
N LEU A 319 19.60 -7.73 -35.13
CA LEU A 319 20.29 -6.49 -35.47
C LEU A 319 19.99 -6.04 -36.90
N GLN A 320 20.01 -6.96 -37.87
CA GLN A 320 19.65 -6.66 -39.26
C GLN A 320 18.19 -6.21 -39.39
N VAL A 321 17.29 -6.82 -38.62
CA VAL A 321 15.87 -6.42 -38.57
C VAL A 321 15.72 -4.99 -38.06
N ARG A 322 16.37 -4.64 -36.94
CA ARG A 322 16.38 -3.26 -36.43
C ARG A 322 16.90 -2.28 -37.48
N ASP A 323 18.03 -2.59 -38.11
CA ASP A 323 18.65 -1.70 -39.10
C ASP A 323 17.75 -1.50 -40.35
N ALA A 324 17.09 -2.56 -40.80
CA ALA A 324 16.11 -2.49 -41.89
C ALA A 324 14.89 -1.62 -41.52
N CYS A 325 14.42 -1.70 -40.27
CA CYS A 325 13.37 -0.83 -39.76
C CYS A 325 13.81 0.63 -39.77
N LEU A 326 14.98 0.95 -39.18
CA LEU A 326 15.53 2.31 -39.15
C LEU A 326 15.66 2.92 -40.55
N GLU A 327 16.18 2.14 -41.50
CA GLU A 327 16.36 2.57 -42.89
C GLU A 327 15.02 2.87 -43.59
N THR A 328 13.96 2.14 -43.23
CA THR A 328 12.61 2.29 -43.78
C THR A 328 11.82 3.42 -43.11
N MET A 329 12.12 3.74 -41.85
CA MET A 329 11.46 4.79 -41.07
C MET A 329 11.86 6.19 -41.58
N ARG A 330 11.20 6.62 -42.66
CA ARG A 330 11.41 7.89 -43.35
C ARG A 330 10.10 8.66 -43.43
N VAL A 331 10.17 9.98 -43.60
CA VAL A 331 8.99 10.82 -43.82
C VAL A 331 8.16 10.29 -44.99
N GLY A 332 6.86 10.09 -44.76
CA GLY A 332 5.90 9.59 -45.75
C GLY A 332 5.78 8.06 -45.83
N ALA A 333 6.71 7.30 -45.24
CA ALA A 333 6.59 5.84 -45.11
C ALA A 333 5.36 5.48 -44.27
N LYS A 334 4.75 4.31 -44.51
CA LYS A 334 3.62 3.82 -43.71
C LYS A 334 4.14 2.97 -42.54
N ALA A 335 3.45 2.97 -41.41
CA ALA A 335 3.81 2.10 -40.29
C ALA A 335 3.88 0.61 -40.70
N SER A 336 2.97 0.16 -41.57
CA SER A 336 2.96 -1.19 -42.17
C SER A 336 4.19 -1.53 -42.99
N THR A 337 4.80 -0.55 -43.65
CA THR A 337 6.03 -0.76 -44.42
C THR A 337 7.25 -1.04 -43.53
N VAL A 338 7.28 -0.51 -42.31
CA VAL A 338 8.36 -0.78 -41.34
C VAL A 338 8.29 -2.24 -40.88
N TRP A 339 7.09 -2.74 -40.56
CA TRP A 339 6.89 -4.16 -40.22
C TRP A 339 7.19 -5.09 -41.42
N ALA A 340 6.84 -4.67 -42.63
CA ALA A 340 7.19 -5.41 -43.85
C ALA A 340 8.71 -5.48 -44.07
N ALA A 341 9.46 -4.42 -43.77
CA ALA A 341 10.91 -4.41 -43.82
C ALA A 341 11.52 -5.39 -42.80
N ALA A 342 11.00 -5.41 -41.57
CA ALA A 342 11.41 -6.36 -40.54
C ALA A 342 11.25 -7.82 -41.00
N THR A 343 10.05 -8.17 -41.47
CA THR A 343 9.78 -9.54 -41.93
C THR A 343 10.58 -9.92 -43.18
N THR A 344 10.90 -8.96 -44.05
CA THR A 344 11.77 -9.17 -45.21
C THR A 344 13.21 -9.46 -44.79
N ALA A 345 13.74 -8.72 -43.80
CA ALA A 345 15.06 -8.98 -43.24
C ALA A 345 15.14 -10.38 -42.58
N ILE A 346 14.09 -10.82 -41.88
CA ILE A 346 14.02 -12.19 -41.32
C ILE A 346 14.01 -13.24 -42.43
N LYS A 347 13.24 -13.02 -43.50
CA LYS A 347 13.12 -13.94 -44.64
C LYS A 347 14.42 -14.10 -45.43
N ALA A 348 15.30 -13.09 -45.39
CA ALA A 348 16.63 -13.16 -46.00
C ALA A 348 17.60 -14.07 -45.22
N SER A 349 17.29 -14.42 -43.97
CA SER A 349 18.11 -15.29 -43.14
C SER A 349 17.93 -16.77 -43.50
N PRO A 350 19.01 -17.58 -43.44
CA PRO A 350 18.92 -19.04 -43.52
C PRO A 350 18.01 -19.67 -42.46
N LYS A 351 17.72 -18.96 -41.36
CA LYS A 351 16.84 -19.40 -40.26
C LYS A 351 15.42 -18.84 -40.33
N ALA A 352 15.01 -18.31 -41.48
CA ALA A 352 13.70 -17.68 -41.65
C ALA A 352 12.52 -18.55 -41.16
N SER A 353 12.52 -19.85 -41.47
CA SER A 353 11.45 -20.78 -41.10
C SER A 353 11.29 -20.97 -39.59
N SER A 354 12.37 -20.82 -38.81
CA SER A 354 12.35 -20.92 -37.35
C SER A 354 12.12 -19.58 -36.65
N LEU A 355 12.56 -18.46 -37.24
CA LEU A 355 12.54 -17.15 -36.60
C LEU A 355 11.25 -16.35 -36.89
N LEU A 356 10.67 -16.49 -38.08
CA LEU A 356 9.48 -15.73 -38.45
C LEU A 356 8.23 -16.06 -37.59
N PRO A 357 7.96 -17.34 -37.23
CA PRO A 357 6.80 -17.67 -36.39
C PRO A 357 6.88 -17.12 -34.96
N VAL A 358 8.11 -16.87 -34.49
CA VAL A 358 8.38 -16.43 -33.11
C VAL A 358 8.75 -14.94 -33.02
N PHE A 359 8.65 -14.21 -34.13
CA PHE A 359 8.89 -12.77 -34.17
C PHE A 359 7.75 -11.99 -33.50
N THR A 360 8.06 -10.85 -32.88
CA THR A 360 7.06 -9.98 -32.28
C THR A 360 6.01 -9.52 -33.30
N ARG A 361 4.74 -9.42 -32.87
CA ARG A 361 3.61 -9.05 -33.74
C ARG A 361 3.66 -7.60 -34.26
N ASN A 362 4.48 -6.76 -33.64
CA ASN A 362 4.74 -5.38 -34.04
C ASN A 362 6.23 -5.06 -33.80
N CYS A 363 6.68 -3.96 -34.41
CA CYS A 363 8.03 -3.44 -34.29
C CYS A 363 8.11 -2.20 -33.36
N GLY A 364 7.16 -2.06 -32.44
CA GLY A 364 7.08 -0.91 -31.54
C GLY A 364 5.96 0.08 -31.86
N PHE A 365 6.07 1.30 -31.33
CA PHE A 365 4.99 2.28 -31.30
C PHE A 365 5.50 3.71 -31.11
N LEU A 366 4.67 4.69 -31.45
CA LEU A 366 4.94 6.11 -31.18
C LEU A 366 4.92 6.38 -29.66
N THR A 367 5.82 7.24 -29.20
CA THR A 367 5.97 7.64 -27.80
C THR A 367 6.09 9.16 -27.67
N GLY A 368 5.87 9.69 -26.47
CA GLY A 368 5.86 11.12 -26.17
C GLY A 368 5.54 11.35 -24.70
N GLN A 369 4.52 12.17 -24.40
CA GLN A 369 3.98 12.25 -23.04
C GLN A 369 3.28 10.94 -22.62
N GLU A 370 2.77 10.19 -23.60
CA GLU A 370 2.32 8.81 -23.42
C GLU A 370 3.48 7.87 -23.73
N TYR A 371 3.68 6.85 -22.88
CA TYR A 371 4.68 5.83 -23.16
C TYR A 371 4.36 5.11 -24.48
N ARG A 372 3.10 4.71 -24.68
CA ARG A 372 2.62 3.98 -25.85
C ARG A 372 1.37 4.59 -26.47
N ASP A 373 1.50 5.15 -27.67
CA ASP A 373 0.37 5.61 -28.45
C ASP A 373 -0.14 4.50 -29.40
N SER A 374 -1.38 4.06 -29.16
CA SER A 374 -2.02 2.97 -29.91
C SER A 374 -2.34 3.33 -31.37
N ALA A 375 -2.43 4.61 -31.72
CA ALA A 375 -2.72 5.03 -33.10
C ALA A 375 -1.54 4.80 -34.07
N PHE A 376 -0.32 4.73 -33.56
CA PHE A 376 0.91 4.62 -34.35
C PHE A 376 1.75 3.39 -33.95
N ILE A 377 1.09 2.23 -33.82
CA ILE A 377 1.78 0.94 -33.66
C ILE A 377 2.38 0.50 -35.01
N LEU A 378 3.65 0.10 -35.01
CA LEU A 378 4.38 -0.39 -36.19
C LEU A 378 4.04 -1.87 -36.46
N ASN A 379 2.86 -2.14 -37.02
CA ASN A 379 2.37 -3.48 -37.35
C ASN A 379 1.92 -3.60 -38.80
N SER A 380 1.54 -4.79 -39.25
CA SER A 380 1.12 -5.07 -40.63
C SER A 380 -0.14 -4.35 -41.11
N GLN A 381 -0.97 -3.84 -40.19
CA GLN A 381 -2.29 -3.28 -40.49
C GLN A 381 -2.31 -1.74 -40.48
N ASN A 382 -1.31 -1.11 -39.87
CA ASN A 382 -1.31 0.33 -39.66
C ASN A 382 -0.82 1.10 -40.90
N GLU A 383 -1.75 1.78 -41.55
CA GLU A 383 -1.49 2.54 -42.78
C GLU A 383 -1.11 4.01 -42.53
N ASN A 384 -1.02 4.44 -41.26
CA ASN A 384 -0.64 5.80 -40.90
C ASN A 384 0.77 6.12 -41.39
N ARG A 385 0.93 7.35 -41.91
CA ARG A 385 2.20 7.83 -42.48
C ARG A 385 3.05 8.51 -41.42
N LEU A 386 4.35 8.16 -41.43
CA LEU A 386 5.37 8.78 -40.59
C LEU A 386 5.63 10.21 -41.05
N ARG A 387 5.84 11.11 -40.09
CA ARG A 387 6.15 12.52 -40.32
C ARG A 387 7.45 12.89 -39.62
N ALA A 388 8.05 13.98 -40.05
CA ALA A 388 9.22 14.53 -39.38
C ALA A 388 8.91 14.79 -37.89
N ASN A 389 9.92 14.56 -37.06
CA ASN A 389 9.93 14.73 -35.62
C ASN A 389 8.94 13.82 -34.86
N MET A 390 8.44 12.76 -35.48
CA MET A 390 7.78 11.69 -34.72
C MET A 390 8.83 10.86 -33.99
N VAL A 391 8.56 10.51 -32.74
CA VAL A 391 9.44 9.69 -31.90
C VAL A 391 8.78 8.34 -31.63
N PHE A 392 9.51 7.27 -31.86
CA PHE A 392 9.05 5.90 -31.65
C PHE A 392 9.94 5.16 -30.67
N ILE A 393 9.36 4.24 -29.91
CA ILE A 393 10.10 3.11 -29.34
C ILE A 393 10.11 2.04 -30.42
N LEU A 394 11.24 1.87 -31.11
CA LEU A 394 11.47 0.80 -32.08
C LEU A 394 11.86 -0.46 -31.31
N SER A 395 10.97 -1.42 -31.20
CA SER A 395 11.15 -2.64 -30.41
C SER A 395 10.94 -3.89 -31.25
N VAL A 396 11.98 -4.70 -31.37
CA VAL A 396 11.98 -5.93 -32.18
C VAL A 396 12.48 -7.10 -31.34
N GLY A 397 11.86 -8.26 -31.46
CA GLY A 397 12.27 -9.42 -30.68
C GLY A 397 11.84 -10.77 -31.25
N PHE A 398 12.48 -11.81 -30.76
CA PHE A 398 12.12 -13.21 -30.98
C PHE A 398 11.81 -13.86 -29.64
N SER A 399 10.59 -14.37 -29.46
CA SER A 399 10.21 -15.14 -28.28
C SER A 399 10.47 -16.64 -28.50
N GLN A 400 10.31 -17.46 -27.46
CA GLN A 400 10.25 -18.93 -27.56
C GLN A 400 11.40 -19.60 -28.36
N LEU A 401 12.59 -19.01 -28.34
CA LEU A 401 13.81 -19.65 -28.85
C LEU A 401 14.20 -20.81 -27.93
N LYS A 402 15.08 -21.70 -28.40
CA LYS A 402 15.63 -22.77 -27.56
C LYS A 402 17.10 -22.52 -27.29
N PHE A 403 17.49 -22.50 -26.03
CA PHE A 403 18.87 -22.33 -25.58
C PHE A 403 19.11 -23.12 -24.29
N LYS A 404 20.23 -23.85 -24.21
CA LYS A 404 20.60 -24.71 -23.05
C LYS A 404 19.46 -25.62 -22.53
N GLY A 405 18.58 -26.09 -23.41
CA GLY A 405 17.44 -26.96 -23.06
C GLY A 405 16.22 -26.25 -22.46
N LYS A 406 16.24 -24.91 -22.40
CA LYS A 406 15.13 -24.06 -21.94
C LYS A 406 14.62 -23.15 -23.07
N SER A 407 13.47 -22.53 -22.85
CA SER A 407 12.98 -21.42 -23.67
C SER A 407 13.89 -20.20 -23.49
N ALA A 408 14.07 -19.39 -24.52
CA ALA A 408 14.86 -18.16 -24.51
C ALA A 408 14.15 -17.09 -25.33
N ALA A 409 14.50 -15.82 -25.12
CA ALA A 409 14.02 -14.75 -25.97
C ALA A 409 15.12 -13.70 -26.21
N LEU A 410 15.01 -13.01 -27.33
CA LEU A 410 15.87 -11.88 -27.68
C LEU A 410 14.98 -10.65 -27.86
N LEU A 411 15.36 -9.54 -27.25
CA LEU A 411 14.70 -8.24 -27.38
C LEU A 411 15.74 -7.14 -27.60
N LEU A 412 15.45 -6.27 -28.56
CA LEU A 412 16.20 -5.06 -28.83
C LEU A 412 15.22 -3.91 -29.00
N SER A 413 15.34 -2.89 -28.15
CA SER A 413 14.47 -1.71 -28.19
C SER A 413 15.29 -0.44 -28.09
N ASP A 414 14.92 0.56 -28.88
CA ASP A 414 15.58 1.87 -28.91
C ASP A 414 14.56 3.00 -29.11
N THR A 415 14.84 4.15 -28.52
CA THR A 415 14.08 5.38 -28.80
C THR A 415 14.65 6.03 -30.06
N VAL A 416 13.80 6.26 -31.07
CA VAL A 416 14.20 6.75 -32.39
C VAL A 416 13.36 7.95 -32.82
N VAL A 417 13.97 8.86 -33.56
CA VAL A 417 13.28 10.02 -34.16
C VAL A 417 13.30 9.94 -35.68
N VAL A 418 12.14 10.18 -36.30
CA VAL A 418 12.04 10.35 -37.75
C VAL A 418 12.52 11.75 -38.11
N VAL A 419 13.65 11.84 -38.80
CA VAL A 419 14.20 13.13 -39.24
C VAL A 419 13.61 13.56 -40.58
N GLU A 420 13.69 14.86 -40.87
CA GLU A 420 13.13 15.45 -42.10
C GLU A 420 13.72 14.87 -43.39
N SER A 421 15.02 14.60 -43.39
CA SER A 421 15.74 13.99 -44.51
C SER A 421 16.68 12.91 -44.02
N GLY A 422 16.50 11.68 -44.52
CA GLY A 422 17.30 10.53 -44.14
C GLY A 422 16.48 9.43 -43.43
N PRO A 423 17.15 8.34 -43.03
CA PRO A 423 16.56 7.30 -42.17
C PRO A 423 16.40 7.83 -40.74
N ALA A 424 15.59 7.14 -39.93
CA ALA A 424 15.38 7.51 -38.53
C ALA A 424 16.70 7.47 -37.73
N GLN A 425 16.83 8.35 -36.75
CA GLN A 425 18.01 8.47 -35.91
C GLN A 425 17.75 7.89 -34.52
N LEU A 426 18.74 7.17 -34.00
CA LEU A 426 18.74 6.67 -32.62
C LEU A 426 18.98 7.82 -31.64
N LEU A 427 18.16 7.87 -30.59
CA LEU A 427 18.37 8.76 -29.44
C LEU A 427 19.09 8.03 -28.31
N THR A 428 18.82 6.73 -28.16
CA THR A 428 19.51 5.82 -27.25
C THR A 428 20.83 5.34 -27.84
N LYS A 429 21.86 5.19 -27.00
CA LYS A 429 23.26 4.97 -27.35
C LYS A 429 23.88 3.74 -26.67
N SER A 430 23.13 3.05 -25.81
CA SER A 430 23.63 1.83 -25.15
C SER A 430 24.09 0.78 -26.18
N LYS A 431 25.22 0.14 -25.87
CA LYS A 431 25.85 -0.83 -26.78
C LYS A 431 24.93 -2.04 -27.04
N CYS A 432 24.98 -2.55 -28.27
CA CYS A 432 24.11 -3.64 -28.74
C CYS A 432 24.77 -4.54 -29.78
N LYS A 433 26.08 -4.37 -30.07
CA LYS A 433 26.75 -5.29 -31.00
C LYS A 433 26.98 -6.60 -30.26
N LEU A 434 27.00 -7.71 -31.00
CA LEU A 434 27.19 -9.04 -30.43
C LEU A 434 28.36 -9.11 -29.43
N LYS A 435 29.52 -8.55 -29.80
CA LYS A 435 30.72 -8.50 -28.94
C LYS A 435 30.55 -7.73 -27.63
N ASP A 436 29.58 -6.82 -27.56
CA ASP A 436 29.35 -5.94 -26.41
C ASP A 436 28.27 -6.52 -25.48
N VAL A 437 27.56 -7.58 -25.91
CA VAL A 437 26.44 -8.18 -25.14
C VAL A 437 26.61 -9.68 -24.88
N SER A 438 27.64 -10.31 -25.46
CA SER A 438 27.99 -11.70 -25.19
C SER A 438 29.06 -11.78 -24.10
N TYR A 439 28.75 -12.48 -23.01
CA TYR A 439 29.63 -12.72 -21.87
C TYR A 439 30.05 -14.19 -21.85
N PHE A 440 31.28 -14.45 -21.42
CA PHE A 440 31.80 -15.80 -21.25
C PHE A 440 32.28 -15.95 -19.81
N LEU A 441 31.60 -16.81 -19.05
CA LEU A 441 32.02 -17.16 -17.69
C LEU A 441 32.96 -18.37 -17.81
N ASP A 442 34.18 -18.23 -17.29
CA ASP A 442 35.12 -19.33 -17.18
C ASP A 442 34.52 -20.38 -16.23
N ALA A 443 34.15 -21.53 -16.78
CA ALA A 443 33.78 -22.67 -15.95
C ALA A 443 35.04 -23.08 -15.16
N GLU A 444 34.92 -23.29 -13.85
CA GLU A 444 35.89 -24.10 -13.13
C GLU A 444 36.09 -25.41 -13.92
N ASP A 445 37.34 -25.64 -14.30
CA ASP A 445 37.84 -26.68 -15.19
C ASP A 445 37.47 -28.09 -14.69
N ASP A 446 36.33 -28.61 -15.14
CA ASP A 446 36.06 -30.05 -15.23
C ASP A 446 36.91 -30.59 -16.39
N GLY A 447 38.13 -30.97 -16.06
CA GLY A 447 39.16 -31.37 -17.01
C GLY A 447 38.70 -32.42 -18.03
N VAL A 448 38.83 -32.07 -19.31
CA VAL A 448 39.12 -32.99 -20.40
C VAL A 448 40.00 -32.25 -21.43
N ASP A 449 41.24 -32.73 -21.59
CA ASP A 449 42.22 -32.29 -22.57
C ASP A 449 41.78 -32.53 -24.04
N ASP A 450 42.52 -31.83 -24.93
CA ASP A 450 42.65 -31.85 -26.40
C ASP A 450 41.81 -30.79 -27.16
N VAL A 451 42.36 -29.79 -27.88
CA VAL A 451 43.70 -29.62 -28.51
C VAL A 451 44.01 -28.15 -28.87
N ASP A 452 45.27 -27.75 -28.62
CA ASP A 452 46.20 -26.80 -29.32
C ASP A 452 45.75 -25.41 -29.83
N VAL A 453 46.40 -24.32 -29.36
CA VAL A 453 47.66 -23.73 -29.92
C VAL A 453 48.17 -22.54 -29.06
N ALA A 454 49.35 -22.75 -28.45
CA ALA A 454 50.52 -21.87 -28.24
C ALA A 454 50.51 -20.53 -27.46
N ALA A 455 51.27 -20.58 -26.35
CA ALA A 455 52.41 -19.74 -25.95
C ALA A 455 52.21 -18.46 -25.09
N MET A 456 52.54 -18.54 -23.79
CA MET A 456 53.79 -17.97 -23.23
C MET A 456 54.05 -18.42 -21.79
N ILE A 457 55.34 -18.63 -21.49
CA ILE A 457 55.97 -19.17 -20.27
C ILE A 457 56.11 -18.08 -19.19
N ILE A 458 55.98 -18.44 -17.90
CA ILE A 458 56.99 -18.21 -16.81
C ILE A 458 56.58 -18.99 -15.54
N ASP A 459 57.55 -19.75 -15.03
CA ASP A 459 57.58 -20.59 -13.81
C ASP A 459 57.31 -19.84 -12.49
N GLY A 460 56.89 -20.57 -11.45
CA GLY A 460 57.02 -20.07 -10.07
C GLY A 460 56.33 -20.81 -8.91
N ASP A 461 56.65 -22.10 -8.74
CA ASP A 461 56.82 -22.85 -7.46
C ASP A 461 55.75 -22.92 -6.33
N SER A 462 55.65 -24.16 -5.85
CA SER A 462 54.91 -24.84 -4.77
C SER A 462 54.49 -24.15 -3.45
N SER A 463 53.35 -24.59 -2.87
CA SER A 463 53.34 -25.37 -1.60
C SER A 463 51.94 -25.87 -1.16
N ALA A 464 51.86 -27.18 -0.91
CA ALA A 464 51.13 -27.95 0.13
C ALA A 464 49.74 -27.52 0.66
N GLY A 465 48.76 -28.44 0.52
CA GLY A 465 47.41 -28.41 1.14
C GLY A 465 47.36 -28.63 2.67
N PRO A 466 46.16 -28.82 3.30
CA PRO A 466 45.44 -30.09 3.16
C PRO A 466 43.88 -30.07 3.24
N ARG A 467 43.27 -30.90 2.38
CA ARG A 467 42.12 -31.81 2.57
C ARG A 467 41.17 -31.60 3.79
N THR A 468 39.87 -31.44 3.52
CA THR A 468 38.81 -32.34 4.04
C THR A 468 37.45 -32.17 3.33
N ARG A 469 36.99 -33.26 2.70
CA ARG A 469 35.64 -33.86 2.76
C ARG A 469 34.41 -32.92 2.87
N SER A 470 33.62 -32.83 1.81
CA SER A 470 32.42 -33.69 1.65
C SER A 470 31.82 -33.58 0.26
N SER A 471 31.58 -34.75 -0.33
CA SER A 471 30.83 -34.96 -1.57
C SER A 471 29.36 -35.24 -1.23
N ARG A 472 28.46 -34.81 -2.12
CA ARG A 472 27.05 -35.24 -2.33
C ARG A 472 25.98 -34.20 -1.95
N ALA A 473 25.70 -33.30 -2.88
CA ALA A 473 24.34 -32.82 -3.17
C ALA A 473 24.29 -32.05 -4.50
N SER A 474 24.53 -32.71 -5.64
CA SER A 474 24.31 -32.09 -6.96
C SER A 474 23.84 -33.11 -7.99
N MET A 475 22.75 -33.82 -7.65
CA MET A 475 22.01 -34.67 -8.60
C MET A 475 20.52 -34.73 -8.23
N ALA A 476 19.91 -33.57 -7.98
CA ALA A 476 18.47 -33.49 -7.68
C ALA A 476 17.70 -32.37 -8.42
N ASN A 477 18.33 -31.57 -9.28
CA ASN A 477 17.69 -30.34 -9.80
C ASN A 477 17.01 -30.46 -11.19
N LYS A 478 16.66 -31.69 -11.62
CA LYS A 478 15.85 -31.92 -12.83
C LYS A 478 14.38 -32.27 -12.54
N GLY A 479 13.99 -32.37 -11.26
CA GLY A 479 12.64 -32.75 -10.85
C GLY A 479 11.77 -31.61 -10.29
N SER A 480 12.31 -30.41 -10.07
CA SER A 480 11.64 -29.36 -9.29
C SER A 480 10.53 -28.63 -10.03
N ALA A 481 10.73 -28.21 -11.30
CA ALA A 481 9.72 -27.46 -12.05
C ALA A 481 8.45 -28.30 -12.34
N GLN A 482 8.62 -29.57 -12.69
CA GLN A 482 7.51 -30.49 -12.92
C GLN A 482 6.82 -30.87 -11.60
N GLN A 483 7.57 -31.00 -10.50
CA GLN A 483 6.99 -31.15 -9.16
C GLN A 483 6.22 -29.91 -8.70
N GLN A 484 6.63 -28.71 -9.08
CA GLN A 484 5.99 -27.48 -8.63
C GLN A 484 4.63 -27.28 -9.31
N GLN A 485 4.55 -27.54 -10.61
CA GLN A 485 3.29 -27.54 -11.36
C GLN A 485 2.34 -28.67 -10.89
N GLU A 486 2.87 -29.87 -10.61
CA GLU A 486 2.09 -30.97 -10.05
C GLU A 486 1.60 -30.66 -8.63
N LYS A 487 2.40 -29.97 -7.80
CA LYS A 487 2.01 -29.51 -6.46
C LYS A 487 0.90 -28.47 -6.52
N GLU A 488 0.96 -27.54 -7.47
CA GLU A 488 -0.06 -26.51 -7.66
C GLU A 488 -1.40 -27.11 -8.12
N GLU A 489 -1.38 -28.01 -9.12
CA GLU A 489 -2.58 -28.73 -9.55
C GLU A 489 -3.19 -29.57 -8.42
N LYS A 490 -2.34 -30.26 -7.65
CA LYS A 490 -2.77 -31.03 -6.48
C LYS A 490 -3.40 -30.15 -5.41
N ARG A 491 -2.83 -28.95 -5.17
CA ARG A 491 -3.37 -27.95 -4.24
C ARG A 491 -4.74 -27.46 -4.69
N LYS A 492 -4.89 -27.13 -5.98
CA LYS A 492 -6.17 -26.67 -6.57
C LYS A 492 -7.26 -27.73 -6.44
N ARG A 493 -6.95 -29.00 -6.74
CA ARG A 493 -7.90 -30.12 -6.55
C ARG A 493 -8.28 -30.33 -5.09
N ALA A 494 -7.30 -30.29 -4.18
CA ALA A 494 -7.57 -30.43 -2.75
C ALA A 494 -8.51 -29.32 -2.22
N GLN A 495 -8.34 -28.08 -2.67
CA GLN A 495 -9.21 -26.96 -2.30
C GLN A 495 -10.62 -27.09 -2.89
N GLN A 496 -10.76 -27.59 -4.13
CA GLN A 496 -12.07 -27.87 -4.72
C GLN A 496 -12.82 -28.96 -3.94
N GLU A 497 -12.15 -30.09 -3.63
CA GLU A 497 -12.74 -31.16 -2.83
C GLU A 497 -13.11 -30.69 -1.41
N LEU A 498 -12.26 -29.85 -0.80
CA LEU A 498 -12.53 -29.25 0.51
C LEU A 498 -13.75 -28.33 0.47
N ALA A 499 -13.85 -27.47 -0.56
CA ALA A 499 -14.98 -26.56 -0.74
C ALA A 499 -16.30 -27.33 -0.90
N GLU A 500 -16.32 -28.38 -1.73
CA GLU A 500 -17.49 -29.24 -1.90
C GLU A 500 -17.89 -29.94 -0.59
N ARG A 501 -16.90 -30.49 0.14
CA ARG A 501 -17.16 -31.16 1.43
C ARG A 501 -17.73 -30.19 2.47
N LYS A 502 -17.17 -28.98 2.57
CA LYS A 502 -17.64 -27.95 3.52
C LYS A 502 -19.04 -27.45 3.14
N LEU A 503 -19.32 -27.27 1.85
CA LEU A 503 -20.66 -26.94 1.37
C LEU A 503 -21.67 -28.04 1.72
N GLN A 504 -21.35 -29.32 1.54
CA GLN A 504 -22.23 -30.42 1.93
C GLN A 504 -22.52 -30.45 3.43
N LEU A 505 -21.51 -30.18 4.27
CA LEU A 505 -21.69 -30.08 5.72
C LEU A 505 -22.55 -28.87 6.10
N ALA A 506 -22.37 -27.72 5.45
CA ALA A 506 -23.20 -26.54 5.65
C ALA A 506 -24.65 -26.82 5.22
N VAL A 507 -24.88 -27.41 4.04
CA VAL A 507 -26.20 -27.81 3.57
C VAL A 507 -26.87 -28.77 4.56
N GLN A 508 -26.17 -29.78 5.09
CA GLN A 508 -26.73 -30.68 6.11
C GLN A 508 -27.08 -29.93 7.41
N LYS A 509 -26.20 -29.03 7.85
CA LYS A 509 -26.40 -28.21 9.04
C LYS A 509 -27.65 -27.31 8.92
N TYR A 510 -27.79 -26.62 7.78
CA TYR A 510 -28.88 -25.66 7.56
C TYR A 510 -30.19 -26.32 7.08
N SER A 511 -30.14 -27.48 6.42
CA SER A 511 -31.34 -28.25 6.01
C SER A 511 -32.00 -29.01 7.16
N THR A 512 -31.24 -29.41 8.18
CA THR A 512 -31.77 -30.10 9.38
C THR A 512 -32.34 -29.14 10.43
N GLY A 513 -32.22 -27.83 10.22
CA GLY A 513 -32.77 -26.81 11.12
C GLY A 513 -32.17 -26.81 12.53
N GLN A 514 -30.97 -27.40 12.71
CA GLN A 514 -30.40 -27.68 14.03
C GLN A 514 -29.72 -26.49 14.72
N ASP A 515 -29.54 -25.33 14.07
CA ASP A 515 -29.06 -24.11 14.74
C ASP A 515 -30.04 -22.95 14.56
N ARG A 516 -31.09 -22.96 15.40
CA ARG A 516 -31.75 -21.74 15.91
C ARG A 516 -31.35 -21.46 17.36
N GLU A 517 -30.19 -21.93 17.82
CA GLU A 517 -29.61 -21.49 19.09
C GLU A 517 -28.72 -20.27 18.88
N ILE A 518 -29.33 -19.17 18.43
CA ILE A 518 -28.82 -17.85 18.78
C ILE A 518 -29.22 -17.66 20.24
N ALA A 519 -28.28 -17.93 21.15
CA ALA A 519 -28.44 -17.55 22.55
C ALA A 519 -28.67 -16.02 22.59
N PRO A 520 -29.83 -15.52 23.03
CA PRO A 520 -30.03 -14.10 23.17
C PRO A 520 -29.26 -13.66 24.42
N SER A 521 -28.01 -13.23 24.25
CA SER A 521 -27.32 -12.44 25.27
C SER A 521 -27.74 -10.97 25.17
N SER A 522 -29.05 -10.71 25.03
CA SER A 522 -29.61 -9.43 25.43
C SER A 522 -29.61 -9.39 26.95
N VAL A 523 -28.46 -9.07 27.54
CA VAL A 523 -28.44 -8.51 28.90
C VAL A 523 -29.23 -7.20 28.80
N GLU A 524 -30.52 -7.28 29.12
CA GLU A 524 -31.35 -6.10 29.37
C GLU A 524 -30.64 -5.27 30.43
N ARG A 525 -29.93 -4.24 29.98
CA ARG A 525 -29.33 -3.25 30.86
C ARG A 525 -30.49 -2.56 31.56
N SER A 526 -30.69 -2.88 32.83
CA SER A 526 -31.46 -2.06 33.76
C SER A 526 -30.77 -0.70 33.93
N ARG A 527 -30.96 0.21 32.96
CA ARG A 527 -30.67 1.65 33.11
C ARG A 527 -31.94 2.36 33.60
N ASN A 528 -32.40 1.95 34.78
CA ASN A 528 -33.56 2.55 35.44
C ASN A 528 -33.16 3.35 36.69
N ALA A 529 -32.18 4.25 36.56
CA ALA A 529 -31.98 5.31 37.53
C ALA A 529 -32.53 6.62 36.95
N VAL A 530 -33.61 7.14 37.55
CA VAL A 530 -34.07 8.50 37.26
C VAL A 530 -32.98 9.46 37.73
N ILE A 531 -32.23 10.03 36.78
CA ILE A 531 -31.15 10.97 37.08
C ILE A 531 -31.80 12.25 37.62
N LYS A 532 -31.66 12.48 38.93
CA LYS A 532 -32.18 13.67 39.63
C LYS A 532 -31.01 14.49 40.18
N ALA A 533 -30.65 15.53 39.42
CA ALA A 533 -29.58 16.48 39.75
C ALA A 533 -29.77 17.20 41.11
N TYR A 534 -30.96 17.78 41.31
CA TYR A 534 -31.32 18.51 42.52
C TYR A 534 -32.75 18.13 42.94
N ALA A 535 -32.99 18.05 44.25
CA ALA A 535 -34.32 17.75 44.77
C ALA A 535 -35.22 18.99 44.82
N THR A 536 -34.65 20.14 45.19
CA THR A 536 -35.32 21.43 45.32
C THR A 536 -34.39 22.59 44.92
N VAL A 537 -34.96 23.77 44.67
CA VAL A 537 -34.20 24.99 44.32
C VAL A 537 -33.24 25.43 45.45
N ARG A 538 -33.50 25.01 46.69
CA ARG A 538 -32.62 25.31 47.84
C ARG A 538 -31.29 24.57 47.79
N ASP A 539 -31.22 23.51 46.98
CA ASP A 539 -30.04 22.65 46.83
C ASP A 539 -29.07 23.20 45.78
N TYR A 540 -29.39 24.33 45.13
CA TYR A 540 -28.49 24.96 44.17
C TYR A 540 -27.27 25.55 44.88
N PRO A 541 -26.09 25.52 44.23
CA PRO A 541 -24.88 26.15 44.78
C PRO A 541 -25.13 27.63 45.08
N ARG A 542 -24.62 28.09 46.23
CA ARG A 542 -24.81 29.49 46.68
C ARG A 542 -23.98 30.49 45.86
N ASP A 543 -23.00 29.99 45.11
CA ASP A 543 -22.06 30.79 44.32
C ASP A 543 -22.56 31.03 42.87
N VAL A 544 -23.81 30.66 42.56
CA VAL A 544 -24.40 30.88 41.22
C VAL A 544 -24.66 32.36 41.01
N ILE A 545 -23.92 32.95 40.07
CA ILE A 545 -24.10 34.34 39.65
C ILE A 545 -25.25 34.42 38.63
N PRO A 546 -26.22 35.34 38.79
CA PRO A 546 -27.28 35.54 37.81
C PRO A 546 -26.74 35.81 36.40
N ASN A 547 -27.36 35.21 35.38
CA ASN A 547 -26.98 35.31 33.95
C ASN A 547 -25.58 34.76 33.60
N GLN A 548 -24.98 33.95 34.46
CA GLN A 548 -23.71 33.26 34.18
C GLN A 548 -23.92 31.74 34.17
N ILE A 549 -23.26 31.05 33.24
CA ILE A 549 -23.25 29.58 33.22
C ILE A 549 -22.36 29.09 34.37
N TYR A 550 -22.86 28.14 35.16
CA TYR A 550 -22.13 27.54 36.27
C TYR A 550 -22.07 26.02 36.12
N VAL A 551 -20.91 25.41 36.35
CA VAL A 551 -20.74 23.95 36.33
C VAL A 551 -20.58 23.46 37.76
N ASP A 552 -21.54 22.66 38.22
CA ASP A 552 -21.47 21.97 39.50
C ASP A 552 -20.84 20.59 39.31
N THR A 553 -19.57 20.47 39.71
CA THR A 553 -18.82 19.22 39.62
C THR A 553 -19.26 18.17 40.63
N GLN A 554 -19.92 18.56 41.74
CA GLN A 554 -20.39 17.61 42.76
C GLN A 554 -21.72 16.99 42.35
N ALA A 555 -22.63 17.79 41.82
CA ALA A 555 -23.93 17.33 41.31
C ALA A 555 -23.86 16.84 39.85
N GLU A 556 -22.68 16.89 39.21
CA GLU A 556 -22.45 16.48 37.81
C GLU A 556 -23.40 17.19 36.82
N CYS A 557 -23.65 18.48 37.05
CA CYS A 557 -24.65 19.28 36.34
C CYS A 557 -24.13 20.64 35.85
N VAL A 558 -24.70 21.11 34.74
CA VAL A 558 -24.50 22.46 34.21
C VAL A 558 -25.76 23.28 34.44
N LEU A 559 -25.59 24.45 35.04
CA LEU A 559 -26.64 25.41 35.34
C LEU A 559 -26.65 26.49 34.25
N PHE A 560 -27.63 26.43 33.37
CA PHE A 560 -27.79 27.34 32.24
C PHE A 560 -28.75 28.50 32.56
N PRO A 561 -28.39 29.76 32.28
CA PRO A 561 -29.30 30.90 32.47
C PRO A 561 -30.25 31.04 31.27
N VAL A 562 -31.53 30.70 31.44
CA VAL A 562 -32.58 30.86 30.42
C VAL A 562 -33.55 31.94 30.86
N ASN A 563 -33.53 33.10 30.21
CA ASN A 563 -34.41 34.25 30.50
C ASN A 563 -34.44 34.65 32.00
N GLY A 564 -33.27 34.68 32.64
CA GLY A 564 -33.13 35.02 34.05
C GLY A 564 -33.48 33.90 35.04
N ARG A 565 -33.79 32.69 34.56
CA ARG A 565 -34.00 31.48 35.38
C ARG A 565 -32.87 30.49 35.16
N VAL A 566 -32.48 29.77 36.21
CA VAL A 566 -31.43 28.76 36.13
C VAL A 566 -32.05 27.40 35.77
N LEU A 567 -31.56 26.79 34.70
CA LEU A 567 -31.93 25.46 34.24
C LEU A 567 -30.79 24.47 34.53
N PRO A 568 -30.95 23.53 35.49
CA PRO A 568 -29.98 22.47 35.71
C PRO A 568 -30.12 21.38 34.66
N VAL A 569 -29.01 21.05 33.98
CA VAL A 569 -28.91 19.96 33.01
C VAL A 569 -27.78 19.03 33.43
N HIS A 570 -28.09 17.76 33.67
CA HIS A 570 -27.06 16.76 33.97
C HIS A 570 -26.18 16.50 32.74
N VAL A 571 -24.88 16.31 32.96
CA VAL A 571 -23.88 16.22 31.90
C VAL A 571 -24.15 15.05 30.93
N THR A 572 -24.75 13.94 31.38
CA THR A 572 -25.19 12.81 30.54
C THR A 572 -26.17 13.21 29.41
N PHE A 573 -26.94 14.28 29.58
CA PHE A 573 -27.87 14.77 28.55
C PHE A 573 -27.22 15.72 27.55
N ILE A 574 -25.95 16.08 27.73
CA ILE A 574 -25.20 16.94 26.82
C ILE A 574 -24.47 16.04 25.81
N LYS A 575 -24.80 16.16 24.53
CA LYS A 575 -24.17 15.41 23.43
C LYS A 575 -22.81 15.99 23.06
N SER A 576 -22.74 17.31 22.87
CA SER A 576 -21.48 18.00 22.56
C SER A 576 -21.55 19.47 22.94
N VAL A 577 -20.39 20.06 23.21
CA VAL A 577 -20.25 21.50 23.47
C VAL A 577 -19.19 22.05 22.52
N THR A 578 -19.56 23.08 21.76
CA THR A 578 -18.72 23.72 20.74
C THR A 578 -18.59 25.20 21.03
N LYS A 579 -17.40 25.75 20.79
CA LYS A 579 -17.09 27.18 20.96
C LYS A 579 -16.82 27.78 19.60
N HIS A 580 -17.37 28.96 19.34
CA HIS A 580 -17.07 29.75 18.15
C HIS A 580 -16.75 31.19 18.55
N GLU A 581 -15.72 31.78 17.96
CA GLU A 581 -15.34 33.18 18.18
C GLU A 581 -15.65 33.98 16.92
N GLN A 582 -16.32 35.12 17.08
CA GLN A 582 -16.64 36.01 15.97
C GLN A 582 -16.57 37.48 16.43
N GLY A 583 -15.48 38.16 16.06
CA GLY A 583 -15.21 39.54 16.49
C GLY A 583 -15.06 39.62 18.01
N ASP A 584 -15.72 40.59 18.65
CA ASP A 584 -15.65 40.83 20.11
C ASP A 584 -16.54 39.88 20.94
N PHE A 585 -17.17 38.86 20.32
CA PHE A 585 -18.10 37.95 20.99
C PHE A 585 -17.68 36.49 20.84
N THR A 586 -17.79 35.75 21.94
CA THR A 586 -17.65 34.30 22.00
C THR A 586 -19.02 33.64 22.09
N TYR A 587 -19.21 32.58 21.32
CA TYR A 587 -20.42 31.75 21.30
C TYR A 587 -20.12 30.37 21.87
N LEU A 588 -20.98 29.88 22.77
CA LEU A 588 -20.95 28.51 23.29
C LEU A 588 -22.25 27.81 22.87
N ARG A 589 -22.14 26.83 21.98
CA ARG A 589 -23.26 25.99 21.52
C ARG A 589 -23.21 24.64 22.21
N VAL A 590 -24.27 24.33 22.93
CA VAL A 590 -24.47 23.10 23.69
C VAL A 590 -25.55 22.28 23.00
N ASN A 591 -25.17 21.14 22.45
CA ASN A 591 -26.10 20.17 21.86
C ASN A 591 -26.54 19.19 22.94
N LEU A 592 -27.85 18.99 23.07
CA LEU A 592 -28.46 18.07 24.03
C LEU A 592 -28.99 16.82 23.31
N THR A 593 -29.02 15.71 24.03
CA THR A 593 -29.58 14.45 23.52
C THR A 593 -31.10 14.57 23.37
N ALA A 594 -31.59 14.42 22.13
CA ALA A 594 -33.00 14.45 21.78
C ALA A 594 -33.36 13.26 20.86
N PRO A 595 -34.63 12.79 20.86
CA PRO A 595 -35.07 11.71 19.96
C PRO A 595 -34.92 12.12 18.49
N GLY A 596 -34.36 11.25 17.65
CA GLY A 596 -34.19 11.50 16.22
C GLY A 596 -33.28 10.51 15.48
N THR A 597 -32.41 9.78 16.19
CA THR A 597 -31.58 8.68 15.65
C THR A 597 -31.68 7.45 16.56
N ALA A 598 -31.53 6.24 16.03
CA ALA A 598 -31.64 4.98 16.80
C ALA A 598 -30.68 4.92 18.01
N GLN A 599 -29.45 5.45 17.86
CA GLN A 599 -28.49 5.60 18.95
C GLN A 599 -28.92 6.63 20.00
N ALA A 600 -29.52 7.75 19.60
CA ALA A 600 -30.03 8.76 20.54
C ALA A 600 -31.24 8.26 21.34
N ALA A 601 -32.07 7.40 20.74
CA ALA A 601 -33.17 6.73 21.43
C ALA A 601 -32.67 5.74 22.50
N ALA A 602 -31.57 5.02 22.23
CA ALA A 602 -30.94 4.10 23.18
C ALA A 602 -30.19 4.79 24.34
N ALA A 603 -29.83 6.07 24.18
CA ALA A 603 -29.18 6.89 25.20
C ALA A 603 -30.16 7.62 26.13
N LEU A 604 -31.44 7.70 25.75
CA LEU A 604 -32.48 8.33 26.56
C LEU A 604 -33.03 7.35 27.62
N PRO A 605 -33.36 7.81 28.83
CA PRO A 605 -33.98 6.97 29.84
C PRO A 605 -35.32 6.40 29.36
N ALA A 606 -35.72 5.21 29.82
CA ALA A 606 -36.95 4.53 29.40
C ALA A 606 -38.26 5.34 29.61
N TYR A 607 -38.24 6.40 30.44
CA TYR A 607 -39.37 7.31 30.68
C TYR A 607 -39.42 8.54 29.74
N ALA A 608 -38.48 8.62 28.79
CA ALA A 608 -38.46 9.60 27.71
C ALA A 608 -39.48 9.17 26.64
N ASP A 609 -40.77 9.29 26.96
CA ASP A 609 -41.86 9.12 26.01
C ASP A 609 -41.63 9.96 24.75
N GLN A 610 -41.89 9.38 23.58
CA GLN A 610 -41.86 10.07 22.28
C GLN A 610 -42.86 11.24 22.18
N THR A 611 -43.73 11.42 23.18
CA THR A 611 -44.75 12.47 23.25
C THR A 611 -44.28 13.76 23.95
N LYS A 612 -43.07 13.79 24.52
CA LYS A 612 -42.52 14.97 25.23
C LYS A 612 -41.71 15.87 24.29
N VAL A 613 -41.68 17.16 24.60
CA VAL A 613 -40.85 18.14 23.87
C VAL A 613 -39.43 18.14 24.44
N PHE A 614 -38.43 17.95 23.57
CA PHE A 614 -37.01 17.97 23.94
C PHE A 614 -36.31 19.21 23.41
N ILE A 615 -35.33 19.72 24.16
CA ILE A 615 -34.45 20.79 23.70
C ILE A 615 -33.30 20.12 22.95
N LYS A 616 -33.09 20.48 21.68
CA LYS A 616 -31.98 19.95 20.86
C LYS A 616 -30.68 20.71 21.11
N GLU A 617 -30.75 22.02 21.28
CA GLU A 617 -29.57 22.88 21.42
C GLU A 617 -29.83 24.13 22.25
N LEU A 618 -28.78 24.63 22.88
CA LEU A 618 -28.72 25.93 23.56
C LEU A 618 -27.50 26.69 23.06
N SER A 619 -27.66 27.96 22.70
CA SER A 619 -26.56 28.82 22.24
C SER A 619 -26.44 30.06 23.10
N PHE A 620 -25.26 30.28 23.69
CA PHE A 620 -24.95 31.42 24.53
C PHE A 620 -23.92 32.32 23.86
N ARG A 621 -24.10 33.64 23.98
CA ARG A 621 -23.17 34.66 23.46
C ARG A 621 -22.68 35.53 24.61
N SER A 622 -21.38 35.72 24.73
CA SER A 622 -20.74 36.57 25.75
C SER A 622 -19.61 37.40 25.13
N ALA A 623 -19.42 38.63 25.62
CA ALA A 623 -18.23 39.42 25.33
C ALA A 623 -17.04 39.04 26.24
N ASP A 624 -17.31 38.41 27.38
CA ASP A 624 -16.28 37.83 28.26
C ASP A 624 -16.09 36.34 27.96
N GLU A 625 -14.91 36.02 27.45
CA GLU A 625 -14.51 34.67 27.02
C GLU A 625 -14.19 33.75 28.22
N ARG A 626 -13.76 34.32 29.35
CA ARG A 626 -13.18 33.55 30.48
C ARG A 626 -14.16 32.53 31.06
N ASN A 627 -15.43 32.92 31.21
CA ASN A 627 -16.45 32.04 31.76
C ASN A 627 -16.81 30.89 30.80
N LEU A 628 -16.90 31.16 29.49
CA LEU A 628 -17.26 30.15 28.49
C LEU A 628 -16.12 29.13 28.31
N ASN A 629 -14.86 29.59 28.35
CA ASN A 629 -13.69 28.70 28.34
C ASN A 629 -13.63 27.79 29.57
N LYS A 630 -13.84 28.37 30.76
CA LYS A 630 -13.89 27.58 32.00
C LYS A 630 -15.02 26.54 31.95
N THR A 631 -16.19 26.92 31.45
CA THR A 631 -17.34 26.03 31.31
C THR A 631 -17.04 24.88 30.34
N LEU A 632 -16.46 25.17 29.16
CA LEU A 632 -16.08 24.16 28.17
C LEU A 632 -15.11 23.13 28.76
N ARG A 633 -14.06 23.58 29.45
CA ARG A 633 -13.06 22.71 30.09
C ARG A 633 -13.70 21.80 31.14
N LEU A 634 -14.49 22.35 32.07
CA LEU A 634 -15.11 21.59 33.16
C LEU A 634 -16.16 20.58 32.65
N VAL A 635 -16.94 20.92 31.62
CA VAL A 635 -17.93 20.00 31.03
C VAL A 635 -17.22 18.83 30.34
N LYS A 636 -16.14 19.08 29.59
CA LYS A 636 -15.33 18.02 28.97
C LYS A 636 -14.72 17.07 30.02
N GLU A 637 -14.20 17.62 31.12
CA GLU A 637 -13.64 16.81 32.21
C GLU A 637 -14.71 15.92 32.88
N LEU A 638 -15.89 16.48 33.15
CA LEU A 638 -17.01 15.72 33.72
C LEU A 638 -17.51 14.63 32.77
N HIS A 639 -17.61 14.91 31.46
CA HIS A 639 -17.94 13.88 30.46
C HIS A 639 -16.96 12.71 30.51
N LYS A 640 -15.65 13.00 30.51
CA LYS A 640 -14.60 11.97 30.60
C LYS A 640 -14.75 11.12 31.87
N ARG A 641 -14.98 11.76 33.01
CA ARG A 641 -15.12 11.10 34.32
C ARG A 641 -16.35 10.19 34.41
N ILE A 642 -17.50 10.65 33.90
CA ILE A 642 -18.76 9.87 33.91
C ILE A 642 -18.65 8.68 32.96
N ALA A 643 -18.17 8.91 31.73
CA ALA A 643 -17.99 7.84 30.75
C ALA A 643 -17.03 6.74 31.27
N GLN A 644 -15.93 7.13 31.91
CA GLN A 644 -15.00 6.18 32.52
C GLN A 644 -15.65 5.36 33.65
N ARG A 645 -16.44 6.01 34.52
CA ARG A 645 -17.14 5.34 35.63
C ARG A 645 -18.21 4.37 35.12
N GLU A 646 -19.00 4.76 34.12
CA GLU A 646 -20.01 3.91 33.51
C GLU A 646 -19.38 2.72 32.76
N LYS A 647 -18.26 2.95 32.06
CA LYS A 647 -17.48 1.88 31.41
C LYS A 647 -16.97 0.89 32.45
N GLU A 648 -16.33 1.35 33.52
CA GLU A 648 -15.83 0.49 34.61
C GLU A 648 -16.95 -0.31 35.30
N GLN A 649 -18.13 0.28 35.51
CA GLN A 649 -19.29 -0.41 36.06
C GLN A 649 -19.87 -1.46 35.09
N THR A 650 -19.95 -1.12 33.80
CA THR A 650 -20.44 -2.03 32.75
C THR A 650 -19.48 -3.21 32.60
N ASP A 651 -18.19 -2.93 32.54
CA ASP A 651 -17.14 -3.95 32.45
C ASP A 651 -17.21 -4.89 33.65
N ARG A 652 -17.33 -4.35 34.88
CA ARG A 652 -17.50 -5.17 36.10
C ARG A 652 -18.76 -6.02 36.10
N ALA A 653 -19.89 -5.47 35.66
CA ALA A 653 -21.17 -6.18 35.65
C ALA A 653 -21.20 -7.30 34.59
N SER A 654 -20.39 -7.20 33.54
CA SER A 654 -20.29 -8.19 32.46
C SER A 654 -19.38 -9.39 32.76
N LEU A 655 -18.67 -9.40 33.88
CA LEU A 655 -17.71 -10.45 34.21
C LEU A 655 -18.39 -11.69 34.77
N VAL A 656 -17.94 -12.85 34.28
CA VAL A 656 -18.28 -14.14 34.86
C VAL A 656 -17.50 -14.33 36.16
N MET A 657 -18.20 -14.57 37.27
CA MET A 657 -17.55 -14.86 38.56
C MET A 657 -16.85 -16.22 38.51
N GLN A 658 -15.52 -16.22 38.69
CA GLN A 658 -14.72 -17.45 38.69
C GLN A 658 -14.61 -18.08 40.08
N ALA A 659 -14.31 -19.38 40.10
CA ALA A 659 -13.99 -20.09 41.34
C ALA A 659 -12.68 -19.56 41.96
N PRO A 660 -12.51 -19.61 43.30
CA PRO A 660 -11.26 -19.18 43.92
C PRO A 660 -10.10 -20.12 43.57
N LEU A 661 -8.90 -19.55 43.44
CA LEU A 661 -7.67 -20.30 43.20
C LEU A 661 -7.29 -21.13 44.44
N LYS A 662 -6.99 -22.41 44.23
CA LYS A 662 -6.55 -23.37 45.24
C LYS A 662 -5.02 -23.42 45.26
N LEU A 663 -4.44 -22.75 46.25
CA LEU A 663 -2.99 -22.72 46.42
C LEU A 663 -2.42 -24.13 46.66
N ASN A 664 -1.42 -24.49 45.86
CA ASN A 664 -0.65 -25.70 46.09
C ASN A 664 0.32 -25.50 47.26
N ARG A 665 0.30 -26.42 48.22
CA ARG A 665 1.18 -26.40 49.41
C ARG A 665 2.27 -27.46 49.36
N ASP A 666 2.27 -28.33 48.35
CA ASP A 666 3.31 -29.34 48.15
C ASP A 666 4.53 -28.70 47.45
N PRO A 667 5.71 -28.66 48.10
CA PRO A 667 6.93 -28.12 47.51
C PRO A 667 7.38 -28.83 46.23
N ARG A 668 6.93 -30.07 45.99
CA ARG A 668 7.28 -30.85 44.79
C ARG A 668 6.56 -30.39 43.53
N HIS A 669 5.48 -29.64 43.67
CA HIS A 669 4.60 -29.18 42.59
C HIS A 669 4.41 -27.65 42.63
N ASP A 670 5.38 -26.94 43.22
CA ASP A 670 5.43 -25.47 43.35
C ASP A 670 6.42 -24.89 42.34
N PHE A 671 6.09 -25.02 41.06
CA PHE A 671 6.93 -24.52 39.96
C PHE A 671 6.79 -23.01 39.85
N LYS A 672 7.92 -22.30 39.80
CA LYS A 672 7.97 -20.83 39.80
C LYS A 672 8.88 -20.30 38.71
N LEU A 673 8.36 -19.38 37.94
CA LEU A 673 9.10 -18.61 36.95
C LEU A 673 9.23 -17.16 37.45
N ARG A 674 10.48 -16.69 37.61
CA ARG A 674 10.82 -15.40 38.24
C ARG A 674 11.27 -14.36 37.21
N ASP A 675 11.30 -13.12 37.65
CA ASP A 675 11.81 -11.94 36.91
C ASP A 675 11.00 -11.66 35.63
N LEU A 676 9.69 -11.86 35.70
CA LEU A 676 8.78 -11.79 34.57
C LEU A 676 8.08 -10.42 34.48
N GLN A 677 7.91 -9.91 33.27
CA GLN A 677 7.01 -8.80 32.98
C GLN A 677 5.64 -9.33 32.52
N MET A 678 4.59 -8.53 32.62
CA MET A 678 3.23 -8.93 32.24
C MET A 678 2.51 -7.86 31.40
N ARG A 679 1.76 -8.31 30.39
CA ARG A 679 0.82 -7.53 29.58
C ARG A 679 -0.60 -8.14 29.70
N PRO A 680 -1.66 -7.33 29.86
CA PRO A 680 -1.63 -5.89 30.13
C PRO A 680 -0.96 -5.57 31.48
N SER A 681 -0.40 -4.36 31.61
CA SER A 681 0.38 -3.97 32.78
C SER A 681 -0.49 -3.83 34.05
N ILE A 682 -0.02 -4.41 35.16
CA ILE A 682 -0.75 -4.37 36.45
C ILE A 682 -0.53 -3.05 37.22
N GLY A 683 0.37 -2.19 36.73
CA GLY A 683 0.69 -0.90 37.34
C GLY A 683 1.37 0.05 36.35
N GLY A 684 1.56 1.32 36.75
CA GLY A 684 2.07 2.39 35.88
C GLY A 684 3.58 2.33 35.55
N LYS A 685 4.32 1.32 36.03
CA LYS A 685 5.73 1.06 35.66
C LYS A 685 5.90 -0.42 35.32
N LYS A 686 6.92 -0.74 34.51
CA LYS A 686 7.36 -2.12 34.18
C LYS A 686 7.76 -2.88 35.46
N GLU A 687 6.78 -3.38 36.20
CA GLU A 687 7.01 -4.18 37.40
C GLU A 687 7.33 -5.63 37.03
N THR A 688 8.38 -6.17 37.64
CA THR A 688 8.75 -7.58 37.52
C THR A 688 8.04 -8.41 38.60
N GLY A 689 7.42 -9.51 38.21
CA GLY A 689 6.73 -10.45 39.10
C GLY A 689 7.22 -11.89 38.97
N THR A 690 6.52 -12.78 39.66
CA THR A 690 6.75 -14.24 39.63
C THR A 690 5.44 -14.95 39.28
N LEU A 691 5.49 -15.87 38.31
CA LEU A 691 4.38 -16.75 37.94
C LEU A 691 4.56 -18.09 38.65
N SER A 692 3.56 -18.52 39.41
CA SER A 692 3.56 -19.79 40.15
C SER A 692 2.40 -20.69 39.77
N THR A 693 2.66 -21.99 39.69
CA THR A 693 1.66 -23.02 39.40
C THR A 693 0.91 -23.45 40.66
N HIS A 694 -0.41 -23.64 40.55
CA HIS A 694 -1.25 -24.09 41.65
C HIS A 694 -2.22 -25.20 41.21
N VAL A 695 -3.08 -25.66 42.14
CA VAL A 695 -3.90 -26.87 41.94
C VAL A 695 -4.98 -26.69 40.87
N ASN A 696 -5.42 -25.47 40.57
CA ASN A 696 -6.46 -25.25 39.56
C ASN A 696 -6.22 -24.00 38.71
N GLY A 697 -5.00 -23.44 38.74
CA GLY A 697 -4.66 -22.26 37.96
C GLY A 697 -3.27 -21.72 38.24
N LEU A 698 -3.02 -20.53 37.70
CA LEU A 698 -1.77 -19.79 37.81
C LEU A 698 -1.97 -18.54 38.66
N LEU A 699 -0.92 -18.18 39.40
CA LEU A 699 -0.85 -16.94 40.17
C LEU A 699 0.35 -16.13 39.71
N PHE A 700 0.09 -14.94 39.20
CA PHE A 700 1.11 -13.92 38.99
C PHE A 700 1.17 -13.00 40.20
N THR A 701 2.32 -12.93 40.86
CA THR A 701 2.54 -12.06 42.02
C THR A 701 3.57 -10.98 41.68
N SER A 702 3.16 -9.71 41.73
CA SER A 702 4.03 -8.53 41.71
C SER A 702 4.17 -7.94 43.13
N ARG A 703 4.97 -6.87 43.28
CA ARG A 703 5.11 -6.11 44.53
C ARG A 703 3.80 -5.44 44.94
N SER A 704 3.03 -4.95 43.99
CA SER A 704 1.83 -4.14 44.21
C SER A 704 0.52 -4.93 44.19
N THR A 705 0.48 -6.03 43.43
CA THR A 705 -0.77 -6.67 42.98
C THR A 705 -0.57 -8.16 42.73
N LYS A 706 -1.68 -8.92 42.79
CA LYS A 706 -1.75 -10.34 42.48
C LYS A 706 -2.82 -10.54 41.40
N LEU A 707 -2.52 -11.36 40.40
CA LEU A 707 -3.47 -11.76 39.36
C LEU A 707 -3.61 -13.28 39.37
N GLU A 708 -4.84 -13.75 39.52
CA GLU A 708 -5.19 -15.17 39.55
C GLU A 708 -6.02 -15.49 38.30
N PHE A 709 -5.67 -16.58 37.62
CA PHE A 709 -6.47 -17.09 36.50
C PHE A 709 -6.43 -18.62 36.48
N LEU A 710 -7.61 -19.22 36.32
CA LEU A 710 -7.81 -20.67 36.41
C LEU A 710 -7.45 -21.38 35.11
N TYR A 711 -6.99 -22.63 35.20
CA TYR A 711 -6.76 -23.47 34.02
C TYR A 711 -8.03 -23.65 33.19
N SER A 712 -9.17 -23.86 33.86
CA SER A 712 -10.48 -24.01 33.20
C SER A 712 -10.94 -22.78 32.43
N ASN A 713 -10.33 -21.61 32.68
CA ASN A 713 -10.65 -20.38 31.97
C ASN A 713 -9.64 -20.07 30.85
N ILE A 714 -8.52 -20.80 30.76
CA ILE A 714 -7.57 -20.65 29.65
C ILE A 714 -8.13 -21.41 28.46
N LYS A 715 -8.38 -20.70 27.38
CA LYS A 715 -8.85 -21.26 26.11
C LYS A 715 -7.67 -21.82 25.31
N HIS A 716 -6.61 -21.03 25.16
CA HIS A 716 -5.38 -21.43 24.48
C HIS A 716 -4.16 -20.85 25.20
N ALA A 717 -3.06 -21.59 25.17
CA ALA A 717 -1.78 -21.16 25.71
C ALA A 717 -0.70 -21.26 24.63
N PHE A 718 0.16 -20.25 24.52
CA PHE A 718 1.25 -20.22 23.56
C PHE A 718 2.58 -20.05 24.26
N PHE A 719 3.59 -20.78 23.79
CA PHE A 719 4.97 -20.61 24.20
C PHE A 719 5.82 -20.16 23.02
N GLN A 720 6.29 -18.91 23.05
CA GLN A 720 7.17 -18.36 22.04
C GLN A 720 8.62 -18.27 22.57
N PRO A 721 9.56 -19.05 22.00
CA PRO A 721 10.98 -18.96 22.37
C PRO A 721 11.63 -17.69 21.82
N CYS A 722 12.74 -17.26 22.42
CA CYS A 722 13.56 -16.11 22.02
C CYS A 722 14.55 -16.49 20.90
N ASP A 723 14.02 -16.89 19.75
CA ASP A 723 14.79 -17.20 18.56
C ASP A 723 14.60 -16.06 17.55
N ASN A 724 15.63 -15.24 17.35
CA ASN A 724 15.60 -13.99 16.56
C ASN A 724 14.58 -12.93 17.04
N THR A 725 14.05 -13.08 18.25
CA THR A 725 13.23 -12.06 18.95
C THR A 725 13.95 -11.58 20.21
N ILE A 726 13.49 -10.46 20.78
CA ILE A 726 14.09 -9.85 21.98
C ILE A 726 13.63 -10.59 23.25
N SER A 727 12.45 -11.21 23.21
CA SER A 727 11.76 -11.70 24.40
C SER A 727 11.33 -13.17 24.29
N VAL A 728 11.31 -13.87 25.43
CA VAL A 728 10.61 -15.17 25.58
C VAL A 728 9.24 -14.89 26.16
N ILE A 729 8.17 -15.48 25.57
CA ILE A 729 6.78 -15.14 25.90
C ILE A 729 5.97 -16.42 26.23
N LEU A 730 5.15 -16.32 27.27
CA LEU A 730 3.98 -17.18 27.51
C LEU A 730 2.72 -16.34 27.35
N HIS A 731 1.86 -16.69 26.40
CA HIS A 731 0.58 -16.02 26.18
C HIS A 731 -0.57 -16.95 26.57
N PHE A 732 -1.57 -16.41 27.27
CA PHE A 732 -2.76 -17.14 27.68
C PHE A 732 -3.99 -16.37 27.19
N GLU A 733 -4.75 -16.98 26.29
CA GLU A 733 -6.07 -16.48 25.89
C GLU A 733 -7.13 -17.08 26.80
N LEU A 734 -8.10 -16.29 27.25
CA LEU A 734 -9.11 -16.68 28.21
C LEU A 734 -10.50 -16.85 27.57
N HIS A 735 -11.27 -17.84 28.01
CA HIS A 735 -12.67 -18.00 27.63
C HIS A 735 -13.53 -16.83 28.12
N SER A 736 -13.36 -16.47 29.40
CA SER A 736 -14.04 -15.34 30.01
C SER A 736 -13.02 -14.26 30.39
N PRO A 737 -13.32 -12.98 30.10
CA PRO A 737 -12.46 -11.88 30.50
C PRO A 737 -12.27 -11.83 32.00
N ILE A 738 -11.10 -11.36 32.41
CA ILE A 738 -10.78 -11.03 33.80
C ILE A 738 -10.44 -9.56 33.95
N MET A 739 -10.49 -9.05 35.17
CA MET A 739 -10.07 -7.68 35.46
C MET A 739 -8.59 -7.64 35.79
N CYS A 740 -7.84 -6.87 35.00
CA CYS A 740 -6.45 -6.55 35.27
C CYS A 740 -6.31 -5.03 35.39
N ASN A 741 -5.92 -4.54 36.57
CA ASN A 741 -5.73 -3.10 36.84
C ASN A 741 -6.88 -2.19 36.37
N LYS A 742 -8.12 -2.54 36.76
CA LYS A 742 -9.37 -1.84 36.39
C LYS A 742 -9.77 -1.91 34.90
N LYS A 743 -8.97 -2.56 34.05
CA LYS A 743 -9.32 -2.83 32.65
C LYS A 743 -9.77 -4.28 32.50
N ARG A 744 -10.78 -4.50 31.68
CA ARG A 744 -11.22 -5.83 31.25
C ARG A 744 -10.23 -6.36 30.20
N THR A 745 -9.72 -7.57 30.36
CA THR A 745 -8.82 -8.22 29.39
C THR A 745 -9.25 -9.66 29.12
N ASN A 746 -9.14 -10.09 27.87
CA ASN A 746 -9.37 -11.47 27.43
C ASN A 746 -8.08 -12.30 27.40
N PHE A 747 -6.92 -11.66 27.57
CA PHE A 747 -5.64 -12.34 27.52
C PHE A 747 -4.72 -11.91 28.66
N VAL A 748 -3.75 -12.77 28.97
CA VAL A 748 -2.64 -12.51 29.89
C VAL A 748 -1.36 -13.00 29.23
N GLN A 749 -0.38 -12.11 29.09
CA GLN A 749 0.91 -12.43 28.50
C GLN A 749 2.02 -12.16 29.51
N VAL A 750 2.93 -13.10 29.68
CA VAL A 750 4.05 -13.04 30.62
C VAL A 750 5.35 -13.26 29.86
N TYR A 751 6.32 -12.36 30.01
CA TYR A 751 7.52 -12.37 29.16
C TYR A 751 8.79 -11.88 29.87
N VAL A 752 9.94 -12.15 29.27
CA VAL A 752 11.27 -11.63 29.67
C VAL A 752 12.01 -11.15 28.45
N ASP A 753 12.50 -9.91 28.48
CA ASP A 753 13.42 -9.36 27.47
C ASP A 753 14.83 -9.89 27.77
N VAL A 754 15.37 -10.70 26.84
CA VAL A 754 16.68 -11.35 26.98
C VAL A 754 17.80 -10.46 26.42
N ILE A 755 17.47 -9.66 25.40
CA ILE A 755 18.36 -8.70 24.73
C ILE A 755 18.01 -7.28 25.22
N GLU A 756 19.02 -6.49 25.57
CA GLU A 756 18.83 -5.09 25.98
C GLU A 756 18.92 -4.20 24.74
N ALA A 757 17.85 -3.45 24.42
CA ALA A 757 17.76 -2.63 23.20
C ALA A 757 18.77 -1.46 23.13
N SER A 758 19.63 -1.28 24.14
CA SER A 758 20.61 -0.22 24.25
C SER A 758 22.06 -0.73 24.11
N GLN A 759 22.41 -1.24 22.93
CA GLN A 759 23.81 -1.26 22.51
C GLN A 759 24.03 -0.13 21.50
N ASP A 760 24.57 0.96 22.05
CA ASP A 760 25.30 2.09 21.47
C ASP A 760 25.19 2.36 19.95
N VAL A 761 24.66 3.54 19.62
CA VAL A 761 24.61 4.17 18.28
C VAL A 761 26.01 4.67 17.84
N GLY A 762 27.06 4.35 18.60
CA GLY A 762 28.45 4.67 18.26
C GLY A 762 29.01 3.74 17.20
N GLY A 763 28.91 4.15 15.93
CA GLY A 763 29.36 3.41 14.74
C GLY A 763 30.86 3.12 14.65
N GLN A 764 31.41 2.29 15.53
CA GLN A 764 32.65 1.57 15.26
C GLN A 764 32.32 0.20 14.68
N LYS A 765 32.63 0.02 13.38
CA LYS A 765 32.72 -1.31 12.76
C LYS A 765 33.77 -2.13 13.53
N ARG A 766 33.33 -2.95 14.48
CA ARG A 766 34.17 -3.95 15.12
C ARG A 766 34.60 -4.95 14.04
N GLY A 767 35.91 -5.04 13.80
CA GLY A 767 36.47 -5.95 12.79
C GLY A 767 36.18 -7.40 13.15
N TYR A 768 36.14 -8.27 12.15
CA TYR A 768 35.89 -9.73 12.24
C TYR A 768 36.81 -10.50 13.22
N TYR A 769 37.85 -9.85 13.76
CA TYR A 769 38.80 -10.39 14.74
C TYR A 769 38.71 -9.77 16.14
N ASP A 770 37.65 -9.01 16.43
CA ASP A 770 37.42 -8.45 17.77
C ASP A 770 36.99 -9.56 18.74
N ARG A 771 37.92 -9.92 19.64
CA ARG A 771 37.74 -11.00 20.62
C ARG A 771 36.63 -10.70 21.63
N ASP A 772 36.30 -9.43 21.84
CA ASP A 772 35.29 -9.00 22.79
C ASP A 772 33.88 -9.08 22.17
N GLY A 773 33.73 -8.76 20.88
CA GLY A 773 32.46 -8.93 20.15
C GLY A 773 32.01 -10.40 20.04
N ILE A 774 32.94 -11.32 19.76
CA ILE A 774 32.62 -12.77 19.69
C ILE A 774 32.23 -13.31 21.08
N GLN A 775 32.83 -12.79 22.15
CA GLN A 775 32.51 -13.20 23.52
C GLN A 775 31.13 -12.69 23.97
N GLU A 776 30.78 -11.45 23.61
CA GLU A 776 29.45 -10.87 23.85
C GLU A 776 28.36 -11.67 23.12
N GLU A 777 28.58 -12.01 21.84
CA GLU A 777 27.65 -12.83 21.05
C GLU A 777 27.48 -14.24 21.64
N GLN A 778 28.56 -14.88 22.10
CA GLN A 778 28.48 -16.19 22.77
C GLN A 778 27.71 -16.11 24.09
N ASN A 779 27.95 -15.06 24.90
CA ASN A 779 27.25 -14.84 26.16
C ASN A 779 25.75 -14.63 25.92
N GLU A 780 25.39 -13.92 24.87
CA GLU A 780 24.00 -13.69 24.46
C GLU A 780 23.31 -15.01 24.05
N ARG A 781 23.96 -15.82 23.21
CA ARG A 781 23.46 -17.15 22.81
C ARG A 781 23.22 -18.07 24.02
N ILE A 782 24.16 -18.09 24.98
CA ILE A 782 24.02 -18.86 26.22
C ILE A 782 22.82 -18.34 27.04
N ARG A 783 22.62 -17.02 27.12
CA ARG A 783 21.51 -16.41 27.85
C ARG A 783 20.16 -16.76 27.22
N ARG A 784 20.04 -16.65 25.88
CA ARG A 784 18.84 -17.03 25.11
C ARG A 784 18.47 -18.50 25.35
N ASN A 785 19.43 -19.41 25.17
CA ASN A 785 19.20 -20.85 25.39
C ASN A 785 18.76 -21.16 26.83
N ARG A 786 19.36 -20.49 27.82
CA ARG A 786 19.01 -20.67 29.23
C ARG A 786 17.57 -20.22 29.55
N PHE A 787 17.11 -19.10 29.00
CA PHE A 787 15.74 -18.64 29.23
C PHE A 787 14.72 -19.48 28.44
N ASN A 788 15.04 -19.88 27.20
CA ASN A 788 14.20 -20.80 26.41
C ASN A 788 14.01 -22.15 27.13
N GLU A 789 15.06 -22.72 27.72
CA GLU A 789 14.99 -23.97 28.46
C GLU A 789 14.11 -23.85 29.72
N LYS A 790 14.29 -22.77 30.51
CA LYS A 790 13.48 -22.51 31.71
C LYS A 790 11.98 -22.36 31.42
N PHE A 791 11.64 -21.61 30.37
CA PHE A 791 10.24 -21.41 29.99
C PHE A 791 9.63 -22.69 29.45
N ARG A 792 10.38 -23.48 28.66
CA ARG A 792 9.94 -24.78 28.17
C ARG A 792 9.73 -25.79 29.31
N GLU A 793 10.61 -25.80 30.31
CA GLU A 793 10.44 -26.61 31.51
C GLU A 793 9.18 -26.19 32.29
N PHE A 794 8.95 -24.88 32.44
CA PHE A 794 7.75 -24.35 33.09
C PHE A 794 6.46 -24.73 32.33
N ALA A 795 6.44 -24.61 31.00
CA ALA A 795 5.31 -25.00 30.16
C ALA A 795 4.95 -26.49 30.35
N ARG A 796 5.96 -27.39 30.29
CA ARG A 796 5.76 -28.83 30.54
C ARG A 796 5.21 -29.12 31.94
N ASN A 797 5.72 -28.44 32.96
CA ASN A 797 5.23 -28.61 34.32
C ASN A 797 3.75 -28.19 34.47
N VAL A 798 3.32 -27.16 33.73
CA VAL A 798 1.91 -26.75 33.69
C VAL A 798 1.06 -27.81 32.98
N GLU A 799 1.50 -28.30 31.82
CA GLU A 799 0.84 -29.39 31.08
C GLU A 799 0.65 -30.64 31.95
N ASP A 800 1.72 -31.09 32.63
CA ASP A 800 1.68 -32.24 33.55
C ASP A 800 0.71 -32.01 34.71
N THR A 801 0.65 -30.78 35.24
CA THR A 801 -0.27 -30.42 36.33
C THR A 801 -1.72 -30.46 35.87
N VAL A 802 -2.01 -29.96 34.66
CA VAL A 802 -3.37 -29.96 34.10
C VAL A 802 -3.80 -31.37 33.73
N ALA A 803 -2.93 -32.17 33.11
CA ALA A 803 -3.20 -33.57 32.77
C ALA A 803 -3.48 -34.43 34.01
N ALA A 804 -2.87 -34.12 35.16
CA ALA A 804 -3.14 -34.80 36.43
C ALA A 804 -4.51 -34.44 37.03
N LEU A 805 -5.06 -33.26 36.72
CA LEU A 805 -6.35 -32.78 37.22
C LEU A 805 -7.51 -33.22 36.33
N ASP A 806 -7.34 -33.11 35.03
CA ASP A 806 -8.33 -33.42 34.02
C ASP A 806 -7.69 -34.19 32.86
N PRO A 807 -7.67 -35.54 32.94
CA PRO A 807 -7.08 -36.39 31.91
C PRO A 807 -7.81 -36.32 30.56
N GLU A 808 -9.05 -35.83 30.52
CA GLU A 808 -9.82 -35.67 29.27
C GLU A 808 -9.52 -34.32 28.59
N HIS A 809 -9.02 -33.33 29.33
CA HIS A 809 -8.68 -32.01 28.81
C HIS A 809 -7.26 -31.97 28.25
N LYS A 810 -7.15 -31.87 26.92
CA LYS A 810 -5.87 -31.71 26.20
C LYS A 810 -5.37 -30.28 26.30
N PHE A 811 -4.75 -29.95 27.41
CA PHE A 811 -4.06 -28.66 27.59
C PHE A 811 -2.61 -28.78 27.13
N GLU A 812 -2.27 -28.07 26.06
CA GLU A 812 -0.93 -28.06 25.46
C GLU A 812 -0.53 -26.62 25.12
N PHE A 813 0.75 -26.28 25.28
CA PHE A 813 1.29 -25.01 24.81
C PHE A 813 1.60 -25.10 23.32
N ASP A 814 0.88 -24.32 22.52
CA ASP A 814 1.14 -24.23 21.09
C ASP A 814 2.40 -23.39 20.83
N ILE A 815 3.24 -23.85 19.90
CA ILE A 815 4.57 -23.27 19.63
C ILE A 815 4.55 -22.69 18.21
N PRO A 816 4.82 -21.37 18.03
CA PRO A 816 4.82 -20.74 16.72
C PRO A 816 5.87 -21.31 15.76
N TYR A 817 5.44 -21.66 14.55
CA TYR A 817 6.28 -22.18 13.46
C TYR A 817 6.97 -21.04 12.71
N ARG A 818 8.15 -20.65 13.16
CA ARG A 818 8.91 -19.54 12.55
C ARG A 818 9.32 -19.77 11.10
N GLU A 819 9.42 -21.02 10.64
CA GLU A 819 9.79 -21.34 9.26
C GLU A 819 8.75 -20.86 8.23
N ILE A 820 7.49 -20.70 8.66
CA ILE A 820 6.36 -20.23 7.83
C ILE A 820 5.85 -18.85 8.28
N MET A 821 6.70 -18.06 8.95
CA MET A 821 6.37 -16.69 9.33
C MET A 821 6.23 -15.79 8.09
N PHE A 822 5.34 -14.79 8.17
CA PHE A 822 5.18 -13.77 7.14
C PHE A 822 4.89 -12.41 7.78
N PRO A 823 5.39 -11.29 7.22
CA PRO A 823 5.06 -9.96 7.70
C PRO A 823 3.68 -9.54 7.19
N GLY A 824 2.96 -8.76 8.00
CA GLY A 824 1.67 -8.18 7.63
C GLY A 824 1.15 -7.20 8.67
N VAL A 825 0.07 -6.52 8.34
CA VAL A 825 -0.56 -5.47 9.17
C VAL A 825 -1.96 -5.94 9.60
N PRO A 826 -2.08 -6.77 10.66
CA PRO A 826 -3.37 -7.20 11.19
C PRO A 826 -4.08 -6.08 11.96
N ASN A 827 -3.31 -5.21 12.63
CA ASN A 827 -3.80 -4.04 13.36
C ASN A 827 -3.34 -2.76 12.65
N LYS A 828 -2.52 -1.92 13.32
CA LYS A 828 -1.99 -0.64 12.77
C LYS A 828 -0.54 -0.73 12.32
N THR A 829 0.20 -1.70 12.83
CA THR A 829 1.65 -1.87 12.71
C THR A 829 1.97 -3.09 11.85
N ASN A 830 3.08 -3.02 11.12
CA ASN A 830 3.62 -4.18 10.42
C ASN A 830 4.31 -5.10 11.42
N VAL A 831 3.85 -6.34 11.51
CA VAL A 831 4.33 -7.34 12.46
C VAL A 831 4.55 -8.66 11.75
N ASN A 832 5.44 -9.47 12.31
CA ASN A 832 5.62 -10.83 11.85
C ASN A 832 4.50 -11.70 12.42
N ILE A 833 3.63 -12.21 11.55
CA ILE A 833 2.60 -13.17 11.89
C ILE A 833 3.20 -14.55 11.74
N ILE A 834 3.07 -15.35 12.80
CA ILE A 834 3.64 -16.68 12.89
C ILE A 834 2.49 -17.67 13.04
N PRO A 835 2.35 -18.62 12.10
CA PRO A 835 1.37 -19.68 12.23
C PRO A 835 1.72 -20.67 13.34
N THR A 836 0.71 -21.22 14.00
CA THR A 836 0.79 -22.30 14.99
C THR A 836 -0.08 -23.48 14.53
N VAL A 837 -0.25 -24.52 15.35
CA VAL A 837 -1.14 -25.65 15.00
C VAL A 837 -2.59 -25.18 14.87
N HIS A 838 -3.05 -24.29 15.77
CA HIS A 838 -4.45 -23.91 15.88
C HIS A 838 -4.74 -22.41 15.68
N ALA A 839 -3.70 -21.57 15.50
CA ALA A 839 -3.87 -20.13 15.43
C ALA A 839 -2.84 -19.43 14.52
N LEU A 840 -3.17 -18.22 14.09
CA LEU A 840 -2.20 -17.23 13.61
C LEU A 840 -1.94 -16.23 14.73
N VAL A 841 -0.66 -16.03 15.07
CA VAL A 841 -0.29 -15.17 16.21
C VAL A 841 0.81 -14.17 15.85
N ALA A 842 0.74 -12.97 16.44
CA ALA A 842 1.85 -12.04 16.56
C ALA A 842 1.92 -11.54 18.00
N LEU A 843 2.69 -12.27 18.83
CA LEU A 843 2.72 -12.07 20.29
C LEU A 843 3.74 -11.02 20.75
N ASP A 844 4.70 -10.66 19.91
CA ASP A 844 5.72 -9.66 20.26
C ASP A 844 5.14 -8.23 20.32
N ASP A 845 4.11 -7.96 19.51
CA ASP A 845 3.45 -6.66 19.43
C ASP A 845 2.47 -6.42 20.58
N ASN A 846 2.09 -5.16 20.80
CA ASN A 846 1.13 -4.77 21.81
C ASN A 846 0.11 -3.76 21.24
N PRO A 847 -1.19 -4.11 21.13
CA PRO A 847 -1.80 -5.34 21.60
C PRO A 847 -1.39 -6.58 20.76
N PRO A 848 -1.29 -7.78 21.38
CA PRO A 848 -0.95 -8.99 20.65
C PRO A 848 -2.08 -9.36 19.69
N PHE A 849 -1.71 -9.89 18.53
CA PHE A 849 -2.66 -10.44 17.57
C PHE A 849 -2.76 -11.96 17.77
N VAL A 850 -3.97 -12.47 17.98
CA VAL A 850 -4.26 -13.90 18.08
C VAL A 850 -5.58 -14.19 17.36
N MET A 851 -5.55 -15.10 16.40
CA MET A 851 -6.72 -15.53 15.66
C MET A 851 -6.75 -17.05 15.56
N PHE A 852 -7.82 -17.65 16.06
CA PHE A 852 -8.01 -19.10 16.05
C PHE A 852 -8.54 -19.58 14.72
N LEU A 853 -7.88 -20.57 14.14
CA LEU A 853 -8.25 -21.17 12.87
C LEU A 853 -9.57 -21.94 12.95
N ASP A 854 -9.88 -22.53 14.12
CA ASP A 854 -11.11 -23.29 14.33
C ASP A 854 -12.39 -22.44 14.23
N GLU A 855 -12.27 -21.12 14.40
CA GLU A 855 -13.38 -20.17 14.31
C GLU A 855 -13.57 -19.60 12.89
N VAL A 856 -12.62 -19.83 12.00
CA VAL A 856 -12.64 -19.35 10.62
C VAL A 856 -13.56 -20.25 9.79
N GLU A 857 -14.41 -19.62 8.99
CA GLU A 857 -15.26 -20.27 7.98
C GLU A 857 -14.55 -20.32 6.63
N ILE A 858 -14.08 -19.17 6.12
CA ILE A 858 -13.31 -19.07 4.88
C ILE A 858 -12.18 -18.03 4.99
N ALA A 859 -11.20 -18.15 4.11
CA ALA A 859 -10.20 -17.12 3.84
C ALA A 859 -10.40 -16.53 2.44
N TYR A 860 -10.13 -15.25 2.26
CA TYR A 860 -10.21 -14.57 0.97
C TYR A 860 -8.97 -13.73 0.76
N PHE A 861 -8.23 -14.02 -0.31
CA PHE A 861 -7.09 -13.22 -0.71
C PHE A 861 -7.58 -12.06 -1.58
N GLU A 862 -7.48 -10.83 -1.07
CA GLU A 862 -7.81 -9.61 -1.81
C GLU A 862 -6.55 -9.06 -2.49
N ARG A 863 -6.74 -8.40 -3.63
CA ARG A 863 -5.66 -7.71 -4.35
C ARG A 863 -4.54 -8.63 -4.78
N VAL A 864 -4.84 -9.91 -5.00
CA VAL A 864 -3.88 -10.84 -5.64
C VAL A 864 -3.90 -10.55 -7.14
N GLN A 865 -3.13 -9.53 -7.51
CA GLN A 865 -2.91 -9.13 -8.88
C GLN A 865 -1.42 -9.17 -9.17
N PHE A 866 -1.07 -9.40 -10.41
CA PHE A 866 0.34 -9.52 -10.76
C PHE A 866 1.11 -8.20 -10.48
N SER A 867 0.48 -7.06 -10.71
CA SER A 867 1.06 -5.71 -10.53
C SER A 867 1.32 -5.31 -9.08
N LEU A 868 0.76 -6.01 -8.09
CA LEU A 868 0.81 -5.61 -6.70
C LEU A 868 1.85 -6.43 -5.93
N LYS A 869 2.82 -5.73 -5.32
CA LYS A 869 3.86 -6.33 -4.46
C LYS A 869 3.27 -6.97 -3.20
N ASN A 870 2.17 -6.39 -2.71
CA ASN A 870 1.48 -6.83 -1.50
C ASN A 870 0.02 -7.14 -1.79
N PHE A 871 -0.48 -8.22 -1.19
CA PHE A 871 -1.90 -8.57 -1.17
C PHE A 871 -2.47 -8.42 0.25
N ASP A 872 -3.80 -8.49 0.39
CA ASP A 872 -4.44 -8.59 1.70
C ASP A 872 -5.08 -9.96 1.88
N LEU A 873 -5.19 -10.40 3.12
CA LEU A 873 -5.86 -11.64 3.47
C LEU A 873 -6.98 -11.36 4.46
N VAL A 874 -8.19 -11.76 4.10
CA VAL A 874 -9.39 -11.60 4.91
C VAL A 874 -9.84 -12.95 5.45
N PHE A 875 -10.14 -13.01 6.73
CA PHE A 875 -10.71 -14.17 7.40
C PHE A 875 -12.14 -13.88 7.81
N VAL A 876 -13.07 -14.71 7.33
CA VAL A 876 -14.48 -14.68 7.70
C VAL A 876 -14.73 -15.73 8.77
N PHE A 877 -15.38 -15.36 9.87
CA PHE A 877 -15.68 -16.28 10.97
C PHE A 877 -16.98 -17.07 10.73
N LYS A 878 -17.10 -18.21 11.41
CA LYS A 878 -18.34 -19.01 11.49
C LYS A 878 -19.49 -18.25 12.15
N ASP A 879 -19.14 -17.35 13.06
CA ASP A 879 -20.07 -16.40 13.66
C ASP A 879 -20.11 -15.12 12.80
N PHE A 880 -21.16 -14.98 11.99
CA PHE A 880 -21.34 -13.83 11.11
C PHE A 880 -21.67 -12.52 11.83
N ASP A 881 -21.91 -12.55 13.15
CA ASP A 881 -22.00 -11.32 13.98
C ASP A 881 -20.63 -10.74 14.31
N ARG A 882 -19.57 -11.55 14.21
CA ARG A 882 -18.19 -11.10 14.42
C ARG A 882 -17.66 -10.42 13.16
N PRO A 883 -17.02 -9.24 13.27
CA PRO A 883 -16.39 -8.58 12.13
C PRO A 883 -15.26 -9.44 11.56
N VAL A 884 -15.05 -9.36 10.23
CA VAL A 884 -13.94 -10.03 9.55
C VAL A 884 -12.60 -9.49 10.05
N VAL A 885 -11.58 -10.36 10.08
CA VAL A 885 -10.19 -9.95 10.34
C VAL A 885 -9.49 -9.78 9.01
N LYS A 886 -8.90 -8.59 8.79
CA LYS A 886 -8.14 -8.27 7.58
C LYS A 886 -6.67 -8.05 7.91
N ILE A 887 -5.82 -8.91 7.39
CA ILE A 887 -4.36 -8.79 7.46
C ILE A 887 -3.91 -8.08 6.20
N ARG A 888 -3.38 -6.87 6.34
CA ARG A 888 -3.02 -6.01 5.22
C ARG A 888 -1.55 -6.12 4.84
N SER A 889 -1.24 -5.74 3.60
CA SER A 889 0.13 -5.53 3.12
C SER A 889 1.03 -6.76 3.29
N ILE A 890 0.54 -7.95 2.98
CA ILE A 890 1.33 -9.18 3.01
C ILE A 890 2.15 -9.27 1.71
N PRO A 891 3.49 -9.45 1.78
CA PRO A 891 4.30 -9.62 0.59
C PRO A 891 3.91 -10.86 -0.20
N ARG A 892 3.90 -10.72 -1.54
CA ARG A 892 3.46 -11.77 -2.45
C ARG A 892 4.28 -13.06 -2.37
N GLU A 893 5.56 -12.97 -1.98
CA GLU A 893 6.44 -14.14 -1.78
C GLU A 893 5.86 -15.18 -0.80
N HIS A 894 5.02 -14.74 0.14
CA HIS A 894 4.38 -15.62 1.12
C HIS A 894 3.05 -16.22 0.66
N LEU A 895 2.53 -15.84 -0.52
CA LEU A 895 1.24 -16.29 -1.04
C LEU A 895 1.16 -17.82 -1.09
N ASP A 896 2.15 -18.47 -1.68
CA ASP A 896 2.18 -19.93 -1.82
C ASP A 896 2.28 -20.66 -0.49
N SER A 897 3.12 -20.16 0.42
CA SER A 897 3.26 -20.73 1.76
C SER A 897 1.97 -20.62 2.55
N ILE A 898 1.27 -19.47 2.46
CA ILE A 898 0.02 -19.24 3.17
C ILE A 898 -1.11 -20.09 2.56
N GLN A 899 -1.21 -20.19 1.24
CA GLN A 899 -2.18 -21.06 0.58
C GLN A 899 -1.97 -22.53 0.95
N GLN A 900 -0.71 -22.98 1.01
CA GLN A 900 -0.39 -24.33 1.45
C GLN A 900 -0.81 -24.53 2.91
N TYR A 901 -0.45 -23.61 3.80
CA TYR A 901 -0.85 -23.65 5.21
C TYR A 901 -2.37 -23.72 5.38
N LEU A 902 -3.14 -22.85 4.71
CA LEU A 902 -4.61 -22.87 4.78
C LEU A 902 -5.21 -24.18 4.26
N THR A 903 -4.58 -24.80 3.25
CA THR A 903 -5.00 -26.11 2.74
C THR A 903 -4.71 -27.22 3.74
N GLU A 904 -3.56 -27.19 4.43
CA GLU A 904 -3.20 -28.14 5.48
C GLU A 904 -4.06 -27.94 6.75
N SER A 905 -4.56 -26.72 6.99
CA SER A 905 -5.47 -26.37 8.08
C SER A 905 -6.96 -26.61 7.78
N ASP A 906 -7.32 -27.26 6.68
CA ASP A 906 -8.72 -27.50 6.26
C ASP A 906 -9.58 -26.22 6.17
N ILE A 907 -8.98 -25.10 5.74
CA ILE A 907 -9.65 -23.81 5.47
C ILE A 907 -9.78 -23.62 3.96
N VAL A 908 -11.03 -23.39 3.52
CA VAL A 908 -11.32 -23.05 2.13
C VAL A 908 -10.89 -21.61 1.89
N TYR A 909 -10.14 -21.38 0.81
CA TYR A 909 -9.80 -20.04 0.40
C TYR A 909 -10.24 -19.73 -1.03
N TYR A 910 -10.50 -18.45 -1.28
CA TYR A 910 -10.74 -17.89 -2.60
C TYR A 910 -9.75 -16.77 -2.87
N VAL A 911 -9.48 -16.51 -4.15
CA VAL A 911 -8.52 -15.50 -4.59
C VAL A 911 -9.26 -14.49 -5.45
N GLY A 912 -9.08 -13.21 -5.16
CA GLY A 912 -9.71 -12.14 -5.92
C GLY A 912 -8.83 -10.92 -6.13
N LYS A 913 -9.11 -10.22 -7.22
CA LYS A 913 -8.35 -9.04 -7.65
C LYS A 913 -8.77 -7.76 -6.93
N VAL A 914 -9.98 -7.69 -6.39
CA VAL A 914 -10.56 -6.48 -5.78
C VAL A 914 -10.79 -6.64 -4.29
N ASN A 915 -10.86 -5.50 -3.59
CA ASN A 915 -11.34 -5.45 -2.20
C ASN A 915 -12.86 -5.56 -2.19
N LEU A 916 -13.42 -6.38 -1.30
CA LEU A 916 -14.86 -6.56 -1.16
C LEU A 916 -15.43 -5.74 0.01
N LEU A 917 -16.70 -5.33 -0.12
CA LEU A 917 -17.43 -4.66 0.96
C LEU A 917 -18.05 -5.71 1.92
N TRP A 918 -17.21 -6.30 2.76
CA TRP A 918 -17.60 -7.38 3.68
C TRP A 918 -18.81 -7.09 4.57
N PRO A 919 -19.02 -5.87 5.14
CA PRO A 919 -20.20 -5.59 5.95
C PRO A 919 -21.52 -5.79 5.19
N SER A 920 -21.56 -5.41 3.90
CA SER A 920 -22.75 -5.61 3.07
C SER A 920 -22.97 -7.08 2.75
N ILE A 921 -21.90 -7.81 2.42
CA ILE A 921 -21.96 -9.24 2.08
C ILE A 921 -22.43 -10.04 3.30
N LEU A 922 -21.85 -9.80 4.48
CA LEU A 922 -22.24 -10.48 5.71
C LEU A 922 -23.68 -10.16 6.12
N LYS A 923 -24.15 -8.94 5.89
CA LYS A 923 -25.56 -8.60 6.13
C LYS A 923 -26.50 -9.44 5.26
N THR A 924 -26.21 -9.57 3.97
CA THR A 924 -27.00 -10.41 3.04
C THR A 924 -26.96 -11.89 3.43
N VAL A 925 -25.77 -12.42 3.77
CA VAL A 925 -25.62 -13.82 4.23
C VAL A 925 -26.38 -14.05 5.54
N LYS A 926 -26.41 -13.05 6.43
CA LYS A 926 -27.13 -13.14 7.72
C LYS A 926 -28.65 -13.10 7.57
N GLU A 927 -29.18 -12.40 6.57
CA GLU A 927 -30.63 -12.31 6.33
C GLU A 927 -31.25 -13.67 6.00
N ASP A 928 -30.55 -14.53 5.23
CA ASP A 928 -30.97 -15.90 4.98
C ASP A 928 -29.79 -16.86 4.71
N ALA A 929 -29.11 -17.26 5.79
CA ALA A 929 -27.96 -18.18 5.72
C ALA A 929 -28.34 -19.56 5.16
N ALA A 930 -29.58 -20.02 5.40
CA ALA A 930 -30.02 -21.32 4.90
C ALA A 930 -30.12 -21.29 3.38
N TYR A 931 -30.82 -20.29 2.82
CA TYR A 931 -30.93 -20.09 1.38
C TYR A 931 -29.57 -19.91 0.70
N PHE A 932 -28.66 -19.15 1.34
CA PHE A 932 -27.31 -18.92 0.85
C PHE A 932 -26.52 -20.23 0.62
N PHE A 933 -26.52 -21.13 1.59
CA PHE A 933 -25.78 -22.39 1.48
C PHE A 933 -26.50 -23.47 0.67
N THR A 934 -27.85 -23.51 0.66
CA THR A 934 -28.60 -24.58 -0.02
C THR A 934 -28.91 -24.30 -1.48
N GLU A 935 -29.30 -23.07 -1.83
CA GLU A 935 -29.81 -22.72 -3.16
C GLU A 935 -28.81 -21.90 -3.98
N GLN A 936 -28.04 -21.02 -3.32
CA GLN A 936 -27.06 -20.14 -4.00
C GLN A 936 -25.67 -20.76 -4.14
N GLY A 937 -25.43 -22.00 -3.70
CA GLY A 937 -24.11 -22.64 -3.80
C GLY A 937 -23.05 -22.06 -2.86
N GLY A 938 -23.46 -21.31 -1.82
CA GLY A 938 -22.59 -20.78 -0.78
C GLY A 938 -21.53 -19.79 -1.28
N TRP A 939 -20.36 -19.80 -0.65
CA TRP A 939 -19.28 -18.86 -0.94
C TRP A 939 -18.75 -18.90 -2.39
N ALA A 940 -18.91 -20.03 -3.08
CA ALA A 940 -18.45 -20.17 -4.46
C ALA A 940 -19.25 -19.29 -5.45
N SER A 941 -20.52 -18.98 -5.19
CA SER A 941 -21.30 -18.12 -6.10
C SER A 941 -20.97 -16.64 -5.98
N VAL A 942 -20.52 -16.21 -4.81
CA VAL A 942 -20.13 -14.81 -4.56
C VAL A 942 -18.65 -14.59 -4.86
N LEU A 943 -17.81 -15.60 -4.63
CA LEU A 943 -16.34 -15.46 -4.63
C LEU A 943 -15.61 -16.32 -5.69
N GLY A 944 -16.30 -17.23 -6.39
CA GLY A 944 -15.67 -18.23 -7.28
C GLY A 944 -15.51 -17.82 -8.75
N GLY A 945 -15.82 -16.58 -9.11
CA GLY A 945 -15.87 -16.11 -10.50
C GLY A 945 -14.51 -15.74 -11.13
N GLU A 946 -13.51 -16.62 -11.10
CA GLU A 946 -12.35 -16.52 -12.01
C GLU A 946 -11.89 -17.92 -12.47
N THR A 947 -12.47 -18.39 -13.59
CA THR A 947 -11.78 -19.31 -14.50
C THR A 947 -11.45 -18.55 -15.76
N ASP A 948 -10.17 -18.58 -16.13
CA ASP A 948 -9.61 -18.05 -17.36
C ASP A 948 -10.37 -18.56 -18.61
N GLU A 949 -11.35 -17.80 -19.09
CA GLU A 949 -11.86 -17.91 -20.45
C GLU A 949 -12.00 -16.49 -21.03
N ASP A 950 -10.98 -16.13 -21.83
CA ASP A 950 -11.08 -15.11 -22.86
C ASP A 950 -12.14 -15.55 -23.88
N GLU A 951 -13.40 -15.13 -23.75
CA GLU A 951 -14.33 -15.06 -24.89
C GLU A 951 -15.08 -13.72 -24.90
N GLU A 952 -14.76 -12.94 -25.93
CA GLU A 952 -15.62 -11.89 -26.47
C GLU A 952 -16.95 -12.54 -26.89
N GLU A 953 -18.09 -12.12 -26.33
CA GLU A 953 -19.32 -12.00 -27.13
C GLU A 953 -20.39 -11.13 -26.43
N GLU A 954 -20.94 -10.25 -27.26
CA GLU A 954 -22.10 -9.40 -27.02
C GLU A 954 -23.35 -10.26 -26.77
N GLN A 955 -24.12 -9.95 -25.75
CA GLN A 955 -25.57 -10.13 -25.82
C GLN A 955 -26.30 -9.14 -24.92
N GLU A 956 -26.89 -8.15 -25.57
CA GLU A 956 -28.01 -7.36 -25.08
C GLU A 956 -29.17 -8.29 -24.66
N SER A 957 -29.73 -8.08 -23.48
CA SER A 957 -31.14 -8.38 -23.24
C SER A 957 -31.72 -7.35 -22.28
N GLU A 958 -32.26 -6.30 -22.89
CA GLU A 958 -33.61 -5.77 -22.70
C GLU A 958 -34.16 -5.71 -21.25
N TYR A 959 -34.28 -4.47 -20.79
CA TYR A 959 -35.12 -4.01 -19.68
C TYR A 959 -36.58 -4.44 -19.86
N GLU A 960 -37.24 -4.84 -18.77
CA GLU A 960 -38.63 -4.44 -18.52
C GLU A 960 -38.73 -3.79 -17.13
N GLU A 961 -39.30 -2.59 -17.13
CA GLU A 961 -39.61 -1.72 -16.02
C GLU A 961 -40.71 -2.31 -15.12
N ASP A 962 -40.62 -2.03 -13.82
CA ASP A 962 -41.82 -1.58 -13.12
C ASP A 962 -41.47 -0.45 -12.14
N GLU A 963 -42.15 0.67 -12.34
CA GLU A 963 -41.98 1.94 -11.66
C GLU A 963 -42.58 1.95 -10.23
N SER A 964 -42.09 2.92 -9.45
CA SER A 964 -42.74 3.61 -8.32
C SER A 964 -42.44 3.14 -6.89
N ALA A 965 -41.55 3.88 -6.21
CA ALA A 965 -41.94 4.83 -5.17
C ALA A 965 -40.72 5.66 -4.69
N GLU A 966 -40.82 6.98 -4.84
CA GLU A 966 -39.89 7.97 -4.30
C GLU A 966 -39.91 7.99 -2.76
N SER A 967 -38.73 8.04 -2.11
CA SER A 967 -38.54 8.81 -0.88
C SER A 967 -37.05 9.08 -0.58
N GLU A 968 -36.68 10.34 -0.78
CA GLU A 968 -35.71 11.19 -0.09
C GLU A 968 -34.61 10.57 0.82
N ASP A 969 -33.38 10.74 0.33
CA ASP A 969 -32.08 10.97 0.98
C ASP A 969 -32.07 11.35 2.49
N GLU A 970 -31.38 10.56 3.31
CA GLU A 970 -30.55 11.08 4.41
C GLU A 970 -29.25 10.26 4.56
N SER A 971 -28.15 10.94 4.26
CA SER A 971 -26.74 10.62 4.47
C SER A 971 -26.44 9.80 5.73
N SER A 972 -26.12 8.51 5.54
CA SER A 972 -25.56 7.63 6.57
C SER A 972 -24.05 7.89 6.73
N GLU A 973 -23.67 8.80 7.63
CA GLU A 973 -22.34 8.80 8.22
C GLU A 973 -22.25 7.63 9.22
N GLU A 974 -21.62 6.53 8.78
CA GLU A 974 -21.31 5.39 9.64
C GLU A 974 -20.20 5.79 10.63
N TYR A 975 -20.60 5.90 11.89
CA TYR A 975 -19.72 6.08 13.03
C TYR A 975 -18.87 4.82 13.22
N GLU A 976 -17.59 4.88 12.85
CA GLU A 976 -16.58 3.96 13.37
C GLU A 976 -16.59 4.04 14.90
N SER A 977 -16.84 2.90 15.54
CA SER A 977 -16.68 2.71 16.98
C SER A 977 -15.21 2.83 17.33
N ALA A 978 -14.79 4.03 17.74
CA ALA A 978 -13.50 4.27 18.36
C ALA A 978 -13.42 3.47 19.68
N GLU A 979 -12.80 2.29 19.62
CA GLU A 979 -12.14 1.72 20.78
C GLU A 979 -11.00 2.67 21.19
N MET A 980 -11.32 3.53 22.15
CA MET A 980 -10.35 4.38 22.85
C MET A 980 -9.37 3.49 23.62
N SER A 981 -8.28 3.12 22.95
CA SER A 981 -7.01 2.80 23.59
C SER A 981 -6.43 4.10 24.14
N ASP A 982 -6.18 4.14 25.44
CA ASP A 982 -5.44 5.22 26.11
C ASP A 982 -4.05 5.33 25.47
N GLU A 983 -3.84 6.37 24.68
CA GLU A 983 -2.53 6.98 24.51
C GLU A 983 -2.63 8.40 25.08
N GLU A 984 -1.78 8.67 26.06
CA GLU A 984 -1.62 9.98 26.68
C GLU A 984 -0.99 10.93 25.65
N GLU A 985 -1.83 11.65 24.93
CA GLU A 985 -1.41 12.81 24.14
C GLU A 985 -1.21 13.99 25.12
N SER A 986 0.06 14.25 25.45
CA SER A 986 0.46 15.47 26.16
C SER A 986 0.39 16.65 25.20
N ASP A 987 -0.53 17.57 25.47
CA ASP A 987 -0.53 18.94 24.91
C ASP A 987 0.85 19.58 25.14
N TYR A 988 1.62 19.76 24.06
CA TYR A 988 2.70 20.74 24.02
C TYR A 988 2.10 22.05 23.51
N GLU A 989 1.77 22.93 24.46
CA GLU A 989 1.47 24.34 24.20
C GLU A 989 2.77 25.05 23.74
N ASP A 990 2.67 25.75 22.60
CA ASP A 990 3.52 26.84 22.10
C ASP A 990 4.98 26.92 22.60
N GLU A 991 5.92 26.38 21.82
CA GLU A 991 7.32 26.78 21.90
C GLU A 991 7.48 28.18 21.30
N GLU A 992 7.63 29.17 22.17
CA GLU A 992 8.29 30.44 21.85
C GLU A 992 9.68 30.14 21.24
N GLU A 993 10.02 30.84 20.15
CA GLU A 993 11.30 30.75 19.45
C GLU A 993 12.49 30.64 20.41
N GLY A 994 13.12 29.47 20.45
CA GLY A 994 14.34 29.25 21.21
C GLY A 994 15.50 30.10 20.69
N PRO A 995 16.41 30.57 21.56
CA PRO A 995 17.54 31.39 21.17
C PRO A 995 18.44 30.64 20.18
N SER A 996 18.97 31.38 19.21
CA SER A 996 19.79 30.80 18.14
C SER A 996 21.09 30.18 18.69
N TRP A 997 21.70 29.26 17.93
CA TRP A 997 22.97 28.64 18.30
C TRP A 997 24.08 29.66 18.63
N GLU A 998 24.09 30.82 17.96
CA GLU A 998 25.03 31.91 18.28
C GLU A 998 24.74 32.53 19.66
N GLU A 999 23.48 32.68 20.07
CA GLU A 999 23.11 33.22 21.38
C GLU A 999 23.44 32.25 22.52
N LEU A 1000 23.35 30.94 22.28
CA LEU A 1000 23.76 29.90 23.23
C LEU A 1000 25.28 29.81 23.37
N GLU A 1001 26.04 29.93 22.28
CA GLU A 1001 27.50 30.00 22.33
C GLU A 1001 27.98 31.27 23.05
N GLU A 1002 27.35 32.41 22.78
CA GLU A 1002 27.71 33.67 23.44
C GLU A 1002 27.34 33.65 24.93
N ALA A 1003 26.23 33.01 25.30
CA ALA A 1003 25.86 32.79 26.71
C ALA A 1003 26.82 31.85 27.43
N ALA A 1004 27.26 30.76 26.79
CA ALA A 1004 28.24 29.84 27.34
C ALA A 1004 29.62 30.51 27.53
N MET A 1005 30.06 31.30 26.55
CA MET A 1005 31.30 32.08 26.67
C MET A 1005 31.21 33.13 27.79
N ARG A 1006 30.05 33.77 27.97
CA ARG A 1006 29.84 34.76 29.04
C ARG A 1006 29.85 34.12 30.42
N GLU A 1007 29.24 32.93 30.55
CA GLU A 1007 29.24 32.16 31.80
C GLU A 1007 30.62 31.59 32.13
N GLU A 1008 31.40 31.19 31.12
CA GLU A 1008 32.78 30.75 31.28
C GLU A 1008 33.70 31.90 31.67
N GLN A 1009 33.55 33.08 31.05
CA GLN A 1009 34.26 34.30 31.46
C GLN A 1009 33.88 34.74 32.88
N GLU A 1010 32.60 34.65 33.27
CA GLU A 1010 32.17 34.93 34.65
C GLU A 1010 32.71 33.90 35.65
N LYS A 1011 32.78 32.60 35.28
CA LYS A 1011 33.38 31.55 36.12
C LYS A 1011 34.88 31.77 36.30
N VAL A 1012 35.59 32.16 35.24
CA VAL A 1012 37.03 32.51 35.31
C VAL A 1012 37.24 33.77 36.16
N ALA A 1013 36.37 34.78 36.04
CA ALA A 1013 36.40 35.99 36.87
C ALA A 1013 36.08 35.72 38.35
N ARG A 1014 35.21 34.75 38.65
CA ARG A 1014 34.83 34.37 40.04
C ARG A 1014 35.83 33.46 40.73
N THR A 1015 36.46 32.55 40.00
CA THR A 1015 37.25 31.46 40.60
C THR A 1015 38.75 31.58 40.36
N GLY A 1016 39.19 32.48 39.46
CA GLY A 1016 40.60 32.79 39.23
C GLY A 1016 41.44 31.61 38.74
N ARG A 1017 40.83 30.50 38.31
CA ARG A 1017 41.50 29.30 37.80
C ARG A 1017 41.02 29.01 36.38
N LYS A 1018 41.97 28.99 35.45
CA LYS A 1018 41.76 28.46 34.10
C LYS A 1018 41.73 26.92 34.15
N PRO A 1019 40.95 26.24 33.30
CA PRO A 1019 41.08 24.79 33.11
C PRO A 1019 42.39 24.50 32.36
N ASP A 1020 43.16 23.54 32.87
CA ASP A 1020 44.38 23.04 32.23
C ASP A 1020 44.00 22.03 31.12
N ASP A 1021 44.51 22.26 29.91
CA ASP A 1021 44.63 21.26 28.84
C ASP A 1021 45.83 20.36 29.15
N ASP A 1022 45.63 19.04 29.25
CA ASP A 1022 46.73 18.07 29.25
C ASP A 1022 46.34 16.85 28.40
N ASP A 1023 46.79 16.88 27.14
CA ASP A 1023 47.20 15.70 26.37
C ASP A 1023 48.69 15.42 26.67
N ASP A 1024 49.03 14.23 27.15
CA ASP A 1024 50.07 13.35 26.58
C ASP A 1024 50.62 12.26 27.54
N GLU A 1025 50.68 11.06 26.96
CA GLU A 1025 51.69 9.99 27.03
C GLU A 1025 52.19 9.37 28.38
N ASP A 1026 51.98 8.05 28.42
CA ASP A 1026 52.89 6.97 28.84
C ASP A 1026 53.57 7.00 30.23
N ARG A 1027 53.17 6.05 31.09
CA ARG A 1027 54.03 4.96 31.62
C ARG A 1027 53.33 4.14 32.73
N ARG A 1028 53.15 2.84 32.48
CA ARG A 1028 53.14 1.79 33.53
C ARG A 1028 54.48 1.84 34.29
N PRO A 1029 54.64 1.41 35.58
CA PRO A 1029 54.12 0.12 36.05
C PRO A 1029 53.85 -0.11 37.57
N SER A 1030 53.08 -1.18 37.81
CA SER A 1030 53.25 -2.20 38.86
C SER A 1030 52.69 -2.03 40.29
N LYS A 1031 52.05 -3.14 40.69
CA LYS A 1031 52.04 -3.83 42.00
C LYS A 1031 51.09 -3.36 43.12
N LYS A 1032 50.18 -4.31 43.40
CA LYS A 1032 49.85 -4.90 44.72
C LYS A 1032 49.38 -3.91 45.80
N ALA A 1033 48.16 -4.09 46.30
CA ALA A 1033 47.80 -5.08 47.33
C ALA A 1033 46.38 -4.85 47.86
N ARG A 1034 45.67 -5.97 48.02
CA ARG A 1034 44.70 -6.31 49.09
C ARG A 1034 44.30 -5.20 50.07
N SER A 1035 43.00 -5.04 50.28
CA SER A 1035 42.31 -5.56 51.49
C SER A 1035 40.90 -4.97 51.65
N ARG A 1036 39.89 -5.85 51.60
CA ARG A 1036 38.67 -5.89 52.43
C ARG A 1036 38.22 -4.58 53.11
N LYS A 1037 37.06 -4.09 52.70
CA LYS A 1037 35.83 -4.22 53.50
C LYS A 1037 34.63 -4.29 52.60
#